data_AF-A0A507QX79-F1
#
_entry.id   AF-A0A507QX79-F1
#
_cell.length_a   1.000
_cell.length_b   1.000
_cell.length_c   1.000
_cell.angle_alpha   90.00
_cell.angle_beta   90.00
_cell.angle_gamma   90.00
#
_symmetry.space_group_name_H-M   'P 1'
#
loop_
_entity.id
_entity.type
_entity.pdbx_description
1 polymer ?
#
loop_
_entity_poly.entity_id
_entity_poly.type
_entity_poly.pdbx_seq_one_letter_code
_entity_poly.pdbx_strand_id
1 'polypeptide(L)'
;MRAPMLLGLLSTATALGIPFHQQPLTTFSKEDLCPLAPKVNAPDDGLLSALRFVEGESFRTLQVERLSRAVQVPTTIGDYMIDPYDEGFAPFVEFHKLLESLFPLTHAQARVDHINRLGLVYTFNGTDESLKPLLFTAHQDVVPIDDPSDWTYPPFSGHFDGERLWGRGVSDCKNVLIGLLSVVEDLLQQNWKPTRTVVLAFGYDEESHGFLGAGAISKVLEKNYGRNSFEFILDEGGMGLRSLDDVVYALPGVGEKGSIDIVLTLSVNGGHSSVPPPHTGIGIVAEIIYELERQDLFTPFLDDRHPSRKTLECQVRHSPDYVEPWLADALASDDYVSLAEAVASSRGEQIRYTLQTSQAADLIQGGVKTNALPEKISATVNYRVALHQTPETVKQRAIKIISPIAAKYNLSFSAFSSLEISSDESNHLELTTLGEPLVPAPISPTDVATDAVWTYFSGVTRSVFESVPSLSGKTVVVSGDVMTGNTDTRFYWNLSRNIYRWSPSRVGGPLNIHTVDENINIDVHLEAMALYYGPVETFIIGAALSATSLGTTFVVIASASSEVDLSQTQVGSALVSAAVIDDVVGLVMSSVIGDLGKVSGGGHVNLGWLIGRPIVASIAMAILTPIVTKWGFAPFFRRFIEYHFARFDHISNIILMSLVLSAFISIAAFTGTSILFGAFLAGSFLTYLPSKHAEGPFVVMSREEGEREADKSPTFVHTFERYLLGPQEYLMEPLFFCKYWLCNSICAAVDGEADLEGRGLYPLDGFCEGSSQRYNYSSQHLLTCVQLVVGIWLQAWKLVLGEKPQKTRESSEQGQGQERRKGECSPAQSDHQNSWDDTWLAALLLGSAMVARGEIGLLIIEIGHNEIHT
;
A
#
# COMPACT_ATOMS: atom_id res chain seq x y z
N MET A 1 37.23 80.51 1.77
CA MET A 1 37.34 81.39 0.59
C MET A 1 36.08 81.21 -0.25
N ARG A 2 35.25 82.28 -0.33
CA ARG A 2 34.16 82.61 -1.30
C ARG A 2 33.16 81.51 -1.70
N ALA A 3 31.83 81.64 -1.63
CA ALA A 3 30.82 82.62 -1.18
C ALA A 3 29.42 81.90 -1.34
N PRO A 4 28.26 82.45 -0.93
CA PRO A 4 27.34 81.74 -0.04
C PRO A 4 25.88 81.54 -0.53
N MET A 5 25.06 80.99 0.39
CA MET A 5 23.64 81.29 0.67
C MET A 5 22.50 80.42 0.08
N LEU A 6 21.64 79.97 1.01
CA LEU A 6 20.30 79.38 0.83
C LEU A 6 19.32 80.35 0.13
N LEU A 7 18.34 79.84 -0.62
CA LEU A 7 16.92 79.68 -0.20
C LEU A 7 16.03 79.13 -1.35
N GLY A 8 14.93 78.46 -0.99
CA GLY A 8 14.06 77.65 -1.86
C GLY A 8 13.15 78.41 -2.84
N LEU A 9 12.54 77.68 -3.80
CA LEU A 9 11.07 77.49 -3.93
C LEU A 9 10.68 76.83 -5.29
N LEU A 10 9.93 75.73 -5.18
CA LEU A 10 8.83 75.21 -6.03
C LEU A 10 8.86 75.37 -7.57
N SER A 11 8.84 74.23 -8.29
CA SER A 11 7.81 73.94 -9.32
C SER A 11 7.71 72.44 -9.66
N THR A 12 6.55 72.10 -10.19
CA THR A 12 5.83 70.82 -10.33
C THR A 12 6.31 69.88 -11.45
N ALA A 13 6.22 68.55 -11.24
CA ALA A 13 5.35 67.63 -12.03
C ALA A 13 5.76 66.15 -11.86
N THR A 14 4.74 65.34 -11.60
CA THR A 14 4.66 63.89 -11.43
C THR A 14 4.87 63.08 -12.72
N ALA A 15 5.55 61.94 -12.64
CA ALA A 15 5.28 60.75 -13.47
C ALA A 15 5.79 59.48 -12.77
N LEU A 16 4.98 58.43 -12.88
CA LEU A 16 4.96 57.20 -12.09
C LEU A 16 6.16 56.28 -12.35
N GLY A 17 6.66 55.68 -11.27
CA GLY A 17 7.59 54.55 -11.32
C GLY A 17 6.85 53.25 -11.64
N ILE A 18 7.41 52.49 -12.57
CA ILE A 18 7.01 51.11 -12.85
C ILE A 18 8.03 50.22 -12.11
N PRO A 19 7.62 49.46 -11.08
CA PRO A 19 8.47 48.40 -10.55
C PRO A 19 8.41 47.19 -11.49
N PHE A 20 9.60 46.72 -11.86
CA PHE A 20 9.82 45.48 -12.59
C PHE A 20 9.31 44.31 -11.74
N HIS A 21 8.21 43.67 -12.16
CA HIS A 21 7.80 42.36 -11.67
C HIS A 21 8.68 41.32 -12.39
N GLN A 22 9.64 40.73 -11.68
CA GLN A 22 10.18 39.45 -12.10
C GLN A 22 9.07 38.41 -11.92
N GLN A 23 8.61 37.86 -13.03
CA GLN A 23 7.76 36.68 -13.03
C GLN A 23 8.51 35.51 -12.39
N PRO A 24 7.91 34.77 -11.44
CA PRO A 24 8.44 33.46 -11.07
C PRO A 24 8.21 32.51 -12.25
N LEU A 25 9.29 32.14 -12.94
CA LEU A 25 9.29 31.06 -13.91
C LEU A 25 9.46 29.74 -13.14
N THR A 26 8.58 28.78 -13.44
CA THR A 26 8.37 27.45 -12.82
C THR A 26 7.40 27.41 -11.63
N THR A 27 6.11 27.51 -11.94
CA THR A 27 5.07 26.99 -11.05
C THR A 27 5.14 25.46 -11.08
N PHE A 28 5.78 24.86 -10.07
CA PHE A 28 5.56 23.47 -9.70
C PHE A 28 4.05 23.25 -9.52
N SER A 29 3.45 22.29 -10.24
CA SER A 29 2.08 21.87 -9.98
C SER A 29 2.02 21.26 -8.58
N LYS A 30 1.49 21.99 -7.61
CA LYS A 30 1.31 21.51 -6.22
C LYS A 30 0.25 20.40 -6.11
N GLU A 31 -0.47 20.09 -7.18
CA GLU A 31 -1.60 19.18 -7.16
C GLU A 31 -1.18 17.69 -7.26
N ASP A 32 0.04 17.39 -7.75
CA ASP A 32 0.52 16.01 -7.96
C ASP A 32 1.56 15.52 -6.92
N LEU A 33 2.03 16.38 -6.02
CA LEU A 33 3.10 16.04 -5.07
C LEU A 33 2.56 15.31 -3.83
N CYS A 34 2.90 14.04 -3.63
CA CYS A 34 2.53 13.20 -2.47
C CYS A 34 1.01 13.06 -2.22
N PRO A 35 0.29 12.30 -3.09
CA PRO A 35 -1.12 11.99 -2.89
C PRO A 35 -1.34 11.13 -1.64
N LEU A 36 -2.44 11.39 -0.93
CA LEU A 36 -2.82 10.59 0.24
C LEU A 36 -3.60 9.35 -0.20
N ALA A 37 -3.16 8.17 0.27
CA ALA A 37 -3.91 6.93 0.06
C ALA A 37 -5.32 7.05 0.67
N PRO A 38 -6.38 6.55 0.00
CA PRO A 38 -7.72 6.56 0.56
C PRO A 38 -7.75 5.74 1.86
N LYS A 39 -8.49 6.22 2.85
CA LYS A 39 -8.70 5.46 4.10
C LYS A 39 -9.42 4.16 3.82
N VAL A 40 -8.93 3.08 4.43
CA VAL A 40 -9.57 1.77 4.36
C VAL A 40 -10.64 1.70 5.45
N ASN A 41 -11.88 1.45 5.06
CA ASN A 41 -12.95 1.20 6.01
C ASN A 41 -12.79 -0.21 6.60
N ALA A 42 -13.13 -0.38 7.88
CA ALA A 42 -13.24 -1.71 8.47
C ALA A 42 -14.26 -2.55 7.65
N PRO A 43 -13.96 -3.82 7.35
CA PRO A 43 -14.92 -4.71 6.71
C PRO A 43 -16.16 -4.88 7.57
N ASP A 44 -17.28 -5.20 6.92
CA ASP A 44 -18.48 -5.67 7.61
C ASP A 44 -18.40 -7.19 7.76
N ASP A 45 -17.41 -7.66 8.52
CA ASP A 45 -17.11 -9.08 8.78
C ASP A 45 -17.58 -9.55 10.17
N GLY A 46 -18.17 -8.64 10.95
CA GLY A 46 -18.64 -8.90 12.31
C GLY A 46 -17.53 -8.91 13.36
N LEU A 47 -16.29 -8.58 13.01
CA LEU A 47 -15.19 -8.44 13.94
C LEU A 47 -15.23 -7.07 14.64
N LEU A 48 -14.62 -7.00 15.81
CA LEU A 48 -14.57 -5.81 16.65
C LEU A 48 -13.49 -4.84 16.17
N SER A 49 -13.73 -3.54 16.32
CA SER A 49 -12.78 -2.50 15.94
C SER A 49 -11.43 -2.64 16.67
N ALA A 50 -10.34 -2.43 15.92
CA ALA A 50 -8.98 -2.35 16.44
C ALA A 50 -8.79 -1.27 17.52
N LEU A 51 -9.64 -0.22 17.55
CA LEU A 51 -9.55 0.87 18.53
C LEU A 51 -9.74 0.40 19.97
N ARG A 52 -10.39 -0.75 20.18
CA ARG A 52 -10.60 -1.32 21.53
C ARG A 52 -9.29 -1.63 22.25
N PHE A 53 -8.18 -1.86 21.54
CA PHE A 53 -6.87 -2.04 22.15
C PHE A 53 -6.39 -0.77 22.86
N VAL A 54 -6.74 0.40 22.33
CA VAL A 54 -6.32 1.70 22.85
C VAL A 54 -7.34 2.26 23.87
N GLU A 55 -8.62 1.96 23.69
CA GLU A 55 -9.71 2.48 24.54
C GLU A 55 -9.99 1.60 25.77
N GLY A 56 -9.66 0.30 25.73
CA GLY A 56 -9.99 -0.66 26.77
C GLY A 56 -8.95 -0.75 27.90
N GLU A 57 -9.34 -0.38 29.12
CA GLU A 57 -8.47 -0.51 30.31
C GLU A 57 -8.10 -1.98 30.62
N SER A 58 -9.00 -2.92 30.31
CA SER A 58 -8.74 -4.35 30.42
C SER A 58 -7.64 -4.82 29.45
N PHE A 59 -7.63 -4.29 28.21
CA PHE A 59 -6.58 -4.58 27.24
C PHE A 59 -5.25 -4.02 27.68
N ARG A 60 -5.22 -2.76 28.17
CA ARG A 60 -4.02 -2.16 28.75
C ARG A 60 -3.42 -3.06 29.83
N THR A 61 -4.23 -3.48 30.80
CA THR A 61 -3.77 -4.32 31.92
C THR A 61 -3.23 -5.67 31.43
N LEU A 62 -3.94 -6.32 30.50
CA LEU A 62 -3.53 -7.59 29.92
C LEU A 62 -2.22 -7.48 29.12
N GLN A 63 -2.04 -6.41 28.35
CA GLN A 63 -0.83 -6.22 27.55
C GLN A 63 0.38 -5.87 28.42
N VAL A 64 0.19 -5.07 29.47
CA VAL A 64 1.23 -4.86 30.48
C VAL A 64 1.68 -6.20 31.08
N GLU A 65 0.74 -7.06 31.47
CA GLU A 65 1.07 -8.38 32.03
C GLU A 65 1.83 -9.25 31.02
N ARG A 66 1.32 -9.36 29.78
CA ARG A 66 1.94 -10.18 28.73
C ARG A 66 3.36 -9.73 28.42
N LEU A 67 3.56 -8.43 28.17
CA LEU A 67 4.87 -7.89 27.84
C LEU A 67 5.82 -7.91 29.04
N SER A 68 5.34 -7.62 30.25
CA SER A 68 6.12 -7.74 31.49
C SER A 68 6.65 -9.16 31.69
N ARG A 69 5.79 -10.17 31.56
CA ARG A 69 6.18 -11.58 31.68
C ARG A 69 7.16 -12.00 30.58
N ALA A 70 7.02 -11.47 29.37
CA ALA A 70 7.95 -11.74 28.29
C ALA A 70 9.35 -11.17 28.57
N VAL A 71 9.44 -9.96 29.13
CA VAL A 71 10.69 -9.32 29.57
C VAL A 71 11.36 -10.10 30.70
N GLN A 72 10.60 -10.77 31.57
CA GLN A 72 11.15 -11.57 32.67
C GLN A 72 11.93 -12.82 32.25
N VAL A 73 11.84 -13.22 30.98
CA VAL A 73 12.63 -14.35 30.44
C VAL A 73 13.87 -13.81 29.74
N PRO A 74 15.09 -14.03 30.27
CA PRO A 74 16.32 -13.43 29.75
C PRO A 74 16.85 -14.19 28.52
N THR A 75 16.26 -13.95 27.35
CA THR A 75 16.66 -14.50 26.04
C THR A 75 17.90 -13.80 25.48
N THR A 76 18.94 -13.65 26.31
CA THR A 76 20.16 -12.93 25.92
C THR A 76 20.98 -13.74 24.92
N ILE A 77 21.41 -13.07 23.84
CA ILE A 77 22.33 -13.61 22.86
C ILE A 77 23.66 -12.85 22.90
N GLY A 78 24.75 -13.49 22.53
CA GLY A 78 26.05 -12.83 22.35
C GLY A 78 26.76 -13.32 21.09
N ASP A 79 27.73 -12.55 20.61
CA ASP A 79 28.38 -12.73 19.29
C ASP A 79 28.98 -14.13 19.04
N TYR A 80 29.27 -14.89 20.09
CA TYR A 80 29.91 -16.21 20.01
C TYR A 80 28.94 -17.39 20.23
N MET A 81 27.64 -17.11 20.39
CA MET A 81 26.62 -18.15 20.58
C MET A 81 26.19 -18.73 19.23
N ILE A 82 26.79 -19.85 18.83
CA ILE A 82 26.63 -20.42 17.48
C ILE A 82 25.87 -21.75 17.43
N ASP A 83 25.75 -22.47 18.55
CA ASP A 83 25.05 -23.75 18.62
C ASP A 83 23.74 -23.61 19.42
N PRO A 84 22.56 -23.68 18.78
CA PRO A 84 21.26 -23.55 19.45
C PRO A 84 20.97 -24.68 20.45
N TYR A 85 21.87 -25.68 20.55
CA TYR A 85 21.79 -26.73 21.54
C TYR A 85 22.52 -26.46 22.85
N ASP A 86 23.31 -25.40 22.93
CA ASP A 86 24.07 -25.02 24.12
C ASP A 86 23.17 -24.54 25.27
N GLU A 87 23.69 -24.63 26.51
CA GLU A 87 22.97 -24.20 27.72
C GLU A 87 22.60 -22.72 27.71
N GLY A 88 23.38 -21.88 27.00
CA GLY A 88 23.09 -20.46 26.82
C GLY A 88 21.72 -20.20 26.17
N PHE A 89 21.20 -21.15 25.39
CA PHE A 89 19.88 -21.04 24.76
C PHE A 89 18.72 -21.59 25.60
N ALA A 90 18.97 -22.11 26.81
CA ALA A 90 17.91 -22.62 27.69
C ALA A 90 16.78 -21.60 27.96
N PRO A 91 17.05 -20.28 28.14
CA PRO A 91 15.99 -19.29 28.32
C PRO A 91 15.00 -19.21 27.16
N PHE A 92 15.42 -19.48 25.92
CA PHE A 92 14.52 -19.47 24.75
C PHE A 92 13.48 -20.60 24.83
N VAL A 93 13.88 -21.78 25.33
CA VAL A 93 12.94 -22.89 25.56
C VAL A 93 11.92 -22.54 26.65
N GLU A 94 12.34 -21.84 27.70
CA GLU A 94 11.42 -21.33 28.72
C GLU A 94 10.51 -20.22 28.17
N PHE A 95 11.03 -19.39 27.26
CA PHE A 95 10.25 -18.38 26.57
C PHE A 95 9.15 -19.02 25.71
N HIS A 96 9.44 -20.10 24.98
CA HIS A 96 8.44 -20.82 24.18
C HIS A 96 7.30 -21.37 25.04
N LYS A 97 7.61 -21.97 26.19
CA LYS A 97 6.59 -22.42 27.16
C LYS A 97 5.75 -21.27 27.70
N LEU A 98 6.38 -20.10 27.92
CA LEU A 98 5.66 -18.90 28.32
C LEU A 98 4.70 -18.46 27.20
N LEU A 99 5.14 -18.41 25.95
CA LEU A 99 4.29 -18.05 24.80
C LEU A 99 3.08 -18.99 24.67
N GLU A 100 3.28 -20.30 24.82
CA GLU A 100 2.18 -21.28 24.85
C GLU A 100 1.15 -20.96 25.95
N SER A 101 1.61 -20.53 27.12
CA SER A 101 0.73 -20.16 28.24
C SER A 101 -0.01 -18.83 28.05
N LEU A 102 0.60 -17.87 27.35
CA LEU A 102 0.04 -16.53 27.14
C LEU A 102 -0.94 -16.49 25.95
N PHE A 103 -0.73 -17.36 24.96
CA PHE A 103 -1.46 -17.40 23.69
C PHE A 103 -1.98 -18.81 23.36
N PRO A 104 -2.87 -19.38 24.20
CA PRO A 104 -3.33 -20.75 24.05
C PRO A 104 -4.14 -20.98 22.77
N LEU A 105 -4.95 -20.02 22.30
CA LEU A 105 -5.73 -20.21 21.07
C LEU A 105 -4.84 -20.16 19.84
N THR A 106 -3.85 -19.26 19.84
CA THR A 106 -2.83 -19.17 18.80
C THR A 106 -2.11 -20.51 18.65
N HIS A 107 -1.61 -21.09 19.74
CA HIS A 107 -0.89 -22.38 19.68
C HIS A 107 -1.82 -23.56 19.38
N ALA A 108 -3.11 -23.46 19.69
CA ALA A 108 -4.08 -24.51 19.36
C ALA A 108 -4.50 -24.49 17.88
N GLN A 109 -4.52 -23.32 17.24
CA GLN A 109 -5.04 -23.16 15.87
C GLN A 109 -3.96 -22.99 14.80
N ALA A 110 -2.79 -22.49 15.17
CA ALA A 110 -1.66 -22.37 14.23
C ALA A 110 -0.97 -23.72 14.00
N ARG A 111 -0.40 -23.90 12.81
CA ARG A 111 0.72 -24.84 12.66
C ARG A 111 1.99 -24.15 13.14
N VAL A 112 2.61 -24.69 14.19
CA VAL A 112 3.84 -24.15 14.78
C VAL A 112 5.04 -25.00 14.37
N ASP A 113 5.88 -24.47 13.48
CA ASP A 113 7.10 -25.10 13.01
C ASP A 113 8.31 -24.54 13.79
N HIS A 114 9.15 -25.43 14.34
CA HIS A 114 10.40 -25.07 15.01
C HIS A 114 11.57 -25.24 14.03
N ILE A 115 12.12 -24.14 13.54
CA ILE A 115 13.21 -24.12 12.57
C ILE A 115 14.54 -23.98 13.31
N ASN A 116 15.48 -24.87 13.00
CA ASN A 116 16.78 -24.93 13.67
C ASN A 116 16.64 -24.92 15.21
N ARG A 117 15.68 -25.71 15.72
CA ARG A 117 15.26 -25.84 17.13
C ARG A 117 14.50 -24.63 17.69
N LEU A 118 14.99 -23.39 17.53
CA LEU A 118 14.48 -22.23 18.30
C LEU A 118 13.76 -21.17 17.47
N GLY A 119 13.89 -21.19 16.14
CA GLY A 119 13.14 -20.31 15.26
C GLY A 119 11.68 -20.71 15.23
N LEU A 120 10.76 -19.79 15.52
CA LEU A 120 9.33 -20.09 15.58
C LEU A 120 8.64 -19.62 14.31
N VAL A 121 7.87 -20.49 13.67
CA VAL A 121 7.04 -20.13 12.53
C VAL A 121 5.60 -20.57 12.78
N TYR A 122 4.70 -19.60 12.98
CA TYR A 122 3.26 -19.82 13.12
C TYR A 122 2.60 -19.63 11.77
N THR A 123 1.91 -20.66 11.28
CA THR A 123 1.15 -20.59 10.02
C THR A 123 -0.34 -20.73 10.28
N PHE A 124 -1.11 -19.72 9.87
CA PHE A 124 -2.56 -19.74 9.82
C PHE A 124 -2.99 -19.86 8.36
N ASN A 125 -3.51 -21.03 7.98
CA ASN A 125 -3.90 -21.27 6.59
C ASN A 125 -5.09 -20.40 6.19
N GLY A 126 -4.96 -19.74 5.04
CA GLY A 126 -6.04 -18.98 4.44
C GLY A 126 -7.15 -19.87 3.89
N THR A 127 -8.35 -19.32 3.75
CA THR A 127 -9.47 -19.99 3.06
C THR A 127 -9.30 -20.00 1.54
N ASP A 128 -8.47 -19.11 0.98
CA ASP A 128 -8.13 -19.05 -0.44
C ASP A 128 -6.62 -19.28 -0.67
N GLU A 129 -6.28 -20.45 -1.22
CA GLU A 129 -4.91 -20.85 -1.51
C GLU A 129 -4.30 -20.15 -2.74
N SER A 130 -5.12 -19.47 -3.56
CA SER A 130 -4.63 -18.73 -4.73
C SER A 130 -3.95 -17.41 -4.36
N LEU A 131 -4.17 -16.93 -3.14
CA LEU A 131 -3.68 -15.65 -2.67
C LEU A 131 -2.30 -15.81 -2.00
N LYS A 132 -1.37 -14.92 -2.36
CA LYS A 132 -0.05 -14.87 -1.73
C LYS A 132 -0.16 -14.61 -0.21
N PRO A 133 0.59 -15.35 0.63
CA PRO A 133 0.62 -15.15 2.07
C PRO A 133 1.18 -13.79 2.51
N LEU A 134 0.87 -13.44 3.76
CA LEU A 134 1.51 -12.34 4.50
C LEU A 134 2.58 -12.89 5.44
N LEU A 135 3.68 -12.17 5.59
CA LEU A 135 4.72 -12.49 6.56
C LEU A 135 4.87 -11.34 7.56
N PHE A 136 4.78 -11.66 8.85
CA PHE A 136 5.14 -10.75 9.93
C PHE A 136 6.34 -11.34 10.66
N THR A 137 7.36 -10.52 10.87
CA THR A 137 8.60 -10.93 11.54
C THR A 137 8.82 -10.11 12.81
N ALA A 138 9.56 -10.74 13.72
CA ALA A 138 10.13 -10.15 14.93
C ALA A 138 11.27 -11.07 15.38
N HIS A 139 12.02 -10.68 16.41
CA HIS A 139 13.01 -11.56 17.03
C HIS A 139 12.72 -11.79 18.52
N GLN A 140 13.30 -12.85 19.07
CA GLN A 140 13.08 -13.30 20.44
C GLN A 140 14.21 -12.87 21.38
N ASP A 141 15.40 -12.69 20.82
CA ASP A 141 16.62 -12.41 21.54
C ASP A 141 16.73 -10.97 22.01
N VAL A 142 17.69 -10.72 22.88
CA VAL A 142 18.00 -9.40 23.40
C VAL A 142 19.50 -9.26 23.60
N VAL A 143 20.02 -8.05 23.51
CA VAL A 143 21.43 -7.78 23.82
C VAL A 143 21.79 -8.05 25.29
N PRO A 144 23.08 -8.32 25.59
CA PRO A 144 23.55 -8.49 26.96
C PRO A 144 23.36 -7.27 27.86
N ILE A 145 23.46 -7.51 29.17
CA ILE A 145 23.57 -6.48 30.20
C ILE A 145 25.01 -6.48 30.69
N ASP A 146 25.63 -5.29 30.73
CA ASP A 146 26.97 -5.10 31.28
C ASP A 146 26.93 -5.12 32.82
N ASP A 147 26.45 -4.04 33.44
CA ASP A 147 26.22 -3.96 34.88
C ASP A 147 24.73 -3.79 35.21
N PRO A 148 24.06 -4.82 35.77
CA PRO A 148 22.67 -4.71 36.21
C PRO A 148 22.43 -3.63 37.27
N SER A 149 23.45 -3.16 37.99
CA SER A 149 23.34 -2.13 39.03
C SER A 149 23.21 -0.70 38.48
N ASP A 150 23.52 -0.49 37.21
CA ASP A 150 23.31 0.80 36.53
C ASP A 150 21.83 1.06 36.23
N TRP A 151 20.99 0.02 36.28
CA TRP A 151 19.58 0.13 35.95
C TRP A 151 18.73 0.62 37.14
N THR A 152 17.80 1.53 36.86
CA THR A 152 16.83 2.03 37.82
C THR A 152 15.93 0.90 38.35
N TYR A 153 15.54 -0.02 37.48
CA TYR A 153 14.82 -1.25 37.82
C TYR A 153 15.59 -2.46 37.30
N PRO A 154 15.56 -3.63 37.97
CA PRO A 154 16.30 -4.79 37.48
C PRO A 154 15.95 -5.11 36.01
N PRO A 155 16.96 -5.33 35.13
CA PRO A 155 16.75 -5.37 33.67
C PRO A 155 15.70 -6.36 33.20
N PHE A 156 15.55 -7.49 33.89
CA PHE A 156 14.58 -8.54 33.58
C PHE A 156 13.41 -8.60 34.59
N SER A 157 13.08 -7.48 35.24
CA SER A 157 11.91 -7.43 36.14
C SER A 157 10.59 -7.24 35.40
N GLY A 158 10.61 -6.63 34.20
CA GLY A 158 9.40 -6.21 33.49
C GLY A 158 8.59 -5.21 34.31
N HIS A 159 9.24 -4.23 34.93
CA HIS A 159 8.59 -3.31 35.87
C HIS A 159 7.69 -2.30 35.16
N PHE A 160 6.43 -2.19 35.56
CA PHE A 160 5.50 -1.17 35.08
C PHE A 160 5.29 -0.09 36.14
N ASP A 161 5.56 1.16 35.79
CA ASP A 161 5.47 2.30 36.72
C ASP A 161 4.11 3.03 36.69
N GLY A 162 3.16 2.54 35.87
CA GLY A 162 1.86 3.15 35.63
C GLY A 162 1.72 3.78 34.25
N GLU A 163 2.84 4.15 33.63
CA GLU A 163 2.89 4.74 32.28
C GLU A 163 3.79 3.93 31.34
N ARG A 164 4.96 3.53 31.82
CA ARG A 164 6.03 2.90 31.05
C ARG A 164 6.37 1.54 31.62
N LEU A 165 6.67 0.62 30.70
CA LEU A 165 7.19 -0.69 31.03
C LEU A 165 8.71 -0.69 30.81
N TRP A 166 9.45 -1.11 31.83
CA TRP A 166 10.91 -1.08 31.89
C TRP A 166 11.49 -2.48 31.84
N GLY A 167 12.57 -2.63 31.08
CA GLY A 167 13.39 -3.83 31.05
C GLY A 167 13.95 -4.13 29.66
N ARG A 168 14.97 -4.98 29.62
CA ARG A 168 15.68 -5.34 28.40
C ARG A 168 14.76 -6.11 27.44
N GLY A 169 14.72 -5.64 26.20
CA GLY A 169 13.92 -6.18 25.11
C GLY A 169 12.46 -5.74 25.10
N VAL A 170 12.07 -4.83 25.99
CA VAL A 170 10.72 -4.28 26.04
C VAL A 170 10.41 -3.39 24.84
N SER A 171 11.43 -2.80 24.21
CA SER A 171 11.34 -2.01 22.98
C SER A 171 11.94 -2.74 21.77
N ASP A 172 12.93 -3.61 21.99
CA ASP A 172 13.68 -4.30 20.94
C ASP A 172 13.92 -5.80 21.28
N CYS A 173 13.09 -6.73 20.81
CA CYS A 173 11.85 -6.47 20.08
C CYS A 173 10.66 -7.32 20.55
N LYS A 174 10.65 -7.66 21.85
CA LYS A 174 9.54 -8.45 22.41
C LYS A 174 8.20 -7.74 22.32
N ASN A 175 8.16 -6.40 22.28
CA ASN A 175 6.95 -5.63 22.01
C ASN A 175 6.28 -5.99 20.68
N VAL A 176 7.04 -6.17 19.60
CA VAL A 176 6.47 -6.51 18.28
C VAL A 176 5.97 -7.95 18.30
N LEU A 177 6.79 -8.89 18.80
CA LEU A 177 6.42 -10.30 18.93
C LEU A 177 5.15 -10.48 19.77
N ILE A 178 5.10 -9.90 20.96
CA ILE A 178 3.96 -9.99 21.88
C ILE A 178 2.75 -9.25 21.30
N GLY A 179 2.96 -8.11 20.63
CA GLY A 179 1.89 -7.37 19.96
C GLY A 179 1.20 -8.18 18.85
N LEU A 180 1.98 -8.80 17.97
CA LEU A 180 1.48 -9.66 16.89
C LEU A 180 0.70 -10.85 17.42
N LEU A 181 1.27 -11.58 18.40
CA LEU A 181 0.59 -12.72 19.03
C LEU A 181 -0.68 -12.29 19.78
N SER A 182 -0.68 -11.13 20.43
CA SER A 182 -1.87 -10.59 21.10
C SER A 182 -2.99 -10.24 20.14
N VAL A 183 -2.67 -9.66 18.98
CA VAL A 183 -3.65 -9.34 17.93
C VAL A 183 -4.26 -10.62 17.37
N VAL A 184 -3.44 -11.62 17.05
CA VAL A 184 -3.92 -12.89 16.51
C VAL A 184 -4.75 -13.65 17.55
N GLU A 185 -4.29 -13.73 18.80
CA GLU A 185 -5.04 -14.37 19.88
C GLU A 185 -6.43 -13.74 20.03
N ASP A 186 -6.53 -12.42 19.94
CA ASP A 186 -7.80 -11.72 20.02
C ASP A 186 -8.71 -11.97 18.80
N LEU A 187 -8.16 -11.92 17.59
CA LEU A 187 -8.91 -12.27 16.37
C LEU A 187 -9.47 -13.70 16.46
N LEU A 188 -8.67 -14.65 16.94
CA LEU A 188 -9.11 -16.04 17.12
C LEU A 188 -10.22 -16.18 18.18
N GLN A 189 -10.23 -15.35 19.23
CA GLN A 189 -11.36 -15.30 20.19
C GLN A 189 -12.67 -14.87 19.52
N GLN A 190 -12.57 -14.11 18.44
CA GLN A 190 -13.71 -13.64 17.64
C GLN A 190 -14.10 -14.61 16.51
N ASN A 191 -13.52 -15.82 16.49
CA ASN A 191 -13.70 -16.83 15.43
C ASN A 191 -13.20 -16.37 14.05
N TRP A 192 -12.21 -15.49 14.02
CA TRP A 192 -11.57 -15.07 12.77
C TRP A 192 -10.99 -16.25 12.00
N LYS A 193 -11.16 -16.21 10.67
CA LYS A 193 -10.52 -17.13 9.73
C LYS A 193 -9.85 -16.31 8.63
N PRO A 194 -8.52 -16.42 8.45
CA PRO A 194 -7.83 -15.66 7.44
C PRO A 194 -8.33 -16.01 6.03
N THR A 195 -8.55 -15.01 5.18
CA THR A 195 -8.76 -15.25 3.73
C THR A 195 -7.45 -15.66 3.06
N ARG A 196 -6.36 -14.96 3.39
CA ARG A 196 -4.99 -15.26 2.95
C ARG A 196 -4.21 -15.95 4.04
N THR A 197 -3.30 -16.85 3.69
CA THR A 197 -2.40 -17.45 4.67
C THR A 197 -1.58 -16.38 5.39
N VAL A 198 -1.58 -16.39 6.72
CA VAL A 198 -0.79 -15.48 7.57
C VAL A 198 0.33 -16.28 8.21
N VAL A 199 1.57 -15.83 8.03
CA VAL A 199 2.77 -16.44 8.61
C VAL A 199 3.40 -15.45 9.59
N LEU A 200 3.62 -15.87 10.83
CA LEU A 200 4.44 -15.15 11.80
C LEU A 200 5.77 -15.90 11.92
N ALA A 201 6.89 -15.23 11.75
CA ALA A 201 8.22 -15.83 11.81
C ALA A 201 9.10 -15.09 12.81
N PHE A 202 9.53 -15.79 13.87
CA PHE A 202 10.32 -15.20 14.95
C PHE A 202 11.73 -15.78 15.01
N GLY A 203 12.72 -14.95 14.67
CA GLY A 203 14.15 -15.22 14.83
C GLY A 203 14.56 -15.30 16.30
N TYR A 204 15.80 -15.69 16.59
CA TYR A 204 16.30 -15.83 17.96
C TYR A 204 17.77 -15.44 18.12
N ASP A 205 18.34 -14.79 17.11
CA ASP A 205 19.74 -14.40 17.08
C ASP A 205 19.99 -13.10 16.27
N GLU A 206 18.97 -12.26 16.07
CA GLU A 206 19.05 -11.00 15.30
C GLU A 206 20.19 -10.11 15.82
N GLU A 207 20.28 -9.98 17.14
CA GLU A 207 21.28 -9.17 17.86
C GLU A 207 22.70 -9.78 17.78
N SER A 208 22.80 -10.97 17.17
CA SER A 208 24.06 -11.63 16.77
C SER A 208 24.07 -11.99 15.27
N HIS A 209 23.44 -11.15 14.45
CA HIS A 209 23.36 -11.17 12.99
C HIS A 209 22.26 -12.08 12.36
N GLY A 210 21.47 -12.83 13.12
CA GLY A 210 20.24 -13.47 12.62
C GLY A 210 20.42 -14.69 11.70
N PHE A 211 21.64 -15.24 11.58
CA PHE A 211 21.93 -16.34 10.63
C PHE A 211 21.29 -17.67 11.02
N LEU A 212 21.17 -17.95 12.33
CA LEU A 212 20.65 -19.21 12.88
C LEU A 212 19.12 -19.24 12.92
N GLY A 213 18.50 -18.09 13.15
CA GLY A 213 17.07 -17.82 13.19
C GLY A 213 16.54 -17.44 11.82
N ALA A 214 16.45 -16.15 11.52
CA ALA A 214 15.83 -15.66 10.29
C ALA A 214 16.52 -16.19 9.02
N GLY A 215 17.85 -16.32 9.02
CA GLY A 215 18.60 -16.92 7.91
C GLY A 215 18.27 -18.39 7.65
N ALA A 216 17.84 -19.14 8.67
CA ALA A 216 17.35 -20.52 8.51
C ALA A 216 15.86 -20.55 8.15
N ILE A 217 15.05 -19.69 8.78
CA ILE A 217 13.61 -19.55 8.50
C ILE A 217 13.39 -19.16 7.04
N SER A 218 14.12 -18.16 6.52
CA SER A 218 13.96 -17.69 5.15
C SER A 218 14.22 -18.79 4.12
N LYS A 219 15.23 -19.65 4.35
CA LYS A 219 15.51 -20.81 3.49
C LYS A 219 14.36 -21.81 3.49
N VAL A 220 13.72 -22.04 4.63
CA VAL A 220 12.55 -22.92 4.73
C VAL A 220 11.34 -22.29 4.04
N LEU A 221 11.08 -21.00 4.24
CA LEU A 221 9.99 -20.29 3.58
C LEU A 221 10.19 -20.23 2.06
N GLU A 222 11.38 -19.90 1.58
CA GLU A 222 11.68 -19.88 0.14
C GLU A 222 11.56 -21.28 -0.47
N LYS A 223 11.98 -22.33 0.26
CA LYS A 223 11.80 -23.71 -0.18
C LYS A 223 10.32 -24.12 -0.27
N ASN A 224 9.50 -23.68 0.68
CA ASN A 224 8.09 -24.09 0.78
C ASN A 224 7.17 -23.29 -0.15
N TYR A 225 7.42 -21.98 -0.30
CA TYR A 225 6.56 -21.06 -1.04
C TYR A 225 7.17 -20.56 -2.35
N GLY A 226 8.49 -20.63 -2.51
CA GLY A 226 9.21 -20.11 -3.67
C GLY A 226 9.64 -18.64 -3.52
N ARG A 227 10.29 -18.11 -4.56
CA ARG A 227 10.69 -16.69 -4.64
C ARG A 227 9.50 -15.81 -5.01
N ASN A 228 9.49 -14.58 -4.50
CA ASN A 228 8.40 -13.60 -4.71
C ASN A 228 7.01 -14.17 -4.37
N SER A 229 6.95 -15.03 -3.36
CA SER A 229 5.77 -15.80 -2.98
C SER A 229 4.90 -15.12 -1.93
N PHE A 230 5.45 -14.14 -1.19
CA PHE A 230 4.71 -13.37 -0.20
C PHE A 230 4.25 -12.04 -0.78
N GLU A 231 3.03 -11.64 -0.44
CA GLU A 231 2.43 -10.38 -0.91
C GLU A 231 3.11 -9.18 -0.26
N PHE A 232 3.43 -9.31 1.02
CA PHE A 232 3.95 -8.27 1.89
C PHE A 232 4.68 -8.88 3.10
N ILE A 233 5.74 -8.21 3.56
CA ILE A 233 6.51 -8.54 4.76
C ILE A 233 6.57 -7.31 5.69
N LEU A 234 6.11 -7.45 6.94
CA LEU A 234 6.27 -6.45 8.00
C LEU A 234 7.32 -6.93 9.01
N ASP A 235 8.36 -6.14 9.23
CA ASP A 235 9.35 -6.36 10.28
C ASP A 235 9.40 -5.18 11.26
N GLU A 236 10.23 -5.26 12.29
CA GLU A 236 10.51 -4.16 13.22
C GLU A 236 11.20 -2.95 12.58
N GLY A 237 11.26 -1.84 13.31
CA GLY A 237 12.12 -0.70 13.00
C GLY A 237 11.38 0.52 12.45
N GLY A 238 11.89 1.10 11.37
CA GLY A 238 11.41 2.37 10.80
C GLY A 238 11.71 3.60 11.67
N MET A 239 11.20 4.76 11.27
CA MET A 239 11.44 6.05 11.94
C MET A 239 10.26 6.50 12.81
N GLY A 240 9.33 5.59 13.07
CA GLY A 240 8.14 5.82 13.90
C GLY A 240 7.13 6.79 13.28
N LEU A 241 6.47 7.55 14.15
CA LEU A 241 5.51 8.60 13.84
C LEU A 241 6.09 9.96 14.27
N ARG A 242 6.13 10.91 13.34
CA ARG A 242 6.63 12.28 13.59
C ARG A 242 5.53 13.30 13.32
N SER A 243 5.19 14.10 14.31
CA SER A 243 4.21 15.18 14.13
C SER A 243 4.91 16.47 13.70
N LEU A 244 4.40 17.09 12.64
CA LEU A 244 4.61 18.50 12.31
C LEU A 244 3.21 19.14 12.34
N ASP A 245 2.90 19.76 13.47
CA ASP A 245 1.60 20.39 13.72
C ASP A 245 0.41 19.40 13.68
N ASP A 246 -0.59 19.70 12.84
CA ASP A 246 -1.77 18.88 12.58
C ASP A 246 -1.50 17.70 11.63
N VAL A 247 -0.26 17.54 11.16
CA VAL A 247 0.15 16.46 10.26
C VAL A 247 1.07 15.48 10.98
N VAL A 248 0.78 14.18 10.84
CA VAL A 248 1.60 13.08 11.38
C VAL A 248 2.21 12.30 10.22
N TYR A 249 3.52 12.25 10.17
CA TYR A 249 4.26 11.47 9.18
C TYR A 249 4.52 10.07 9.74
N ALA A 250 3.94 9.07 9.08
CA ALA A 250 4.21 7.66 9.30
C ALA A 250 5.36 7.22 8.39
N LEU A 251 6.45 6.77 9.03
CA LEU A 251 7.73 6.55 8.37
C LEU A 251 8.20 5.09 8.53
N PRO A 252 7.51 4.12 7.92
CA PRO A 252 8.04 2.76 7.83
C PRO A 252 9.37 2.77 7.06
N GLY A 253 10.31 1.92 7.47
CA GLY A 253 11.55 1.69 6.76
C GLY A 253 11.27 0.93 5.45
N VAL A 254 11.49 1.60 4.32
CA VAL A 254 11.32 1.03 2.97
C VAL A 254 12.65 0.71 2.30
N GLY A 255 13.76 1.07 2.95
CA GLY A 255 15.11 0.69 2.60
C GLY A 255 16.01 0.74 3.84
N GLU A 256 17.16 0.08 3.76
CA GLU A 256 18.18 0.03 4.81
C GLU A 256 19.55 0.27 4.19
N LYS A 257 20.42 0.89 4.96
CA LYS A 257 21.84 1.05 4.59
C LYS A 257 22.53 -0.31 4.53
N GLY A 258 23.60 -0.41 3.75
CA GLY A 258 24.50 -1.57 3.81
C GLY A 258 25.39 -1.51 5.04
N SER A 259 26.18 -2.56 5.28
CA SER A 259 27.15 -2.61 6.38
C SER A 259 28.42 -3.33 5.96
N ILE A 260 29.57 -2.84 6.40
CA ILE A 260 30.86 -3.53 6.27
C ILE A 260 31.80 -3.10 7.39
N ASP A 261 32.41 -4.09 8.04
CA ASP A 261 33.51 -3.89 8.97
C ASP A 261 34.83 -4.20 8.27
N ILE A 262 35.70 -3.20 8.15
CA ILE A 262 37.05 -3.37 7.62
C ILE A 262 38.00 -3.56 8.80
N VAL A 263 38.66 -4.71 8.84
CA VAL A 263 39.67 -5.04 9.85
C VAL A 263 41.05 -4.79 9.25
N LEU A 264 41.81 -3.91 9.89
CA LEU A 264 43.20 -3.65 9.59
C LEU A 264 44.06 -4.49 10.53
N THR A 265 44.97 -5.29 10.00
CA THR A 265 45.95 -6.05 10.78
C THR A 265 47.36 -5.68 10.35
N LEU A 266 48.11 -5.05 11.26
CA LEU A 266 49.51 -4.68 11.08
C LEU A 266 50.41 -5.64 11.86
N SER A 267 51.30 -6.32 11.14
CA SER A 267 52.38 -7.15 11.68
C SER A 267 53.72 -6.45 11.46
N VAL A 268 54.41 -6.09 12.53
CA VAL A 268 55.71 -5.38 12.50
C VAL A 268 56.67 -5.99 13.52
N ASN A 269 57.95 -5.66 13.39
CA ASN A 269 58.95 -6.10 14.37
C ASN A 269 58.71 -5.45 15.75
N GLY A 270 58.72 -6.29 16.79
CA GLY A 270 58.67 -5.85 18.18
C GLY A 270 60.02 -5.32 18.67
N GLY A 271 60.11 -5.02 19.97
CA GLY A 271 61.36 -4.55 20.56
C GLY A 271 61.20 -3.91 21.94
N HIS A 272 62.33 -3.51 22.52
CA HIS A 272 62.35 -2.83 23.82
C HIS A 272 62.06 -1.34 23.65
N SER A 273 61.13 -0.79 24.44
CA SER A 273 60.70 0.62 24.29
C SER A 273 61.81 1.66 24.56
N SER A 274 62.96 1.26 25.11
CA SER A 274 64.11 2.17 25.30
C SER A 274 64.91 2.44 24.02
N VAL A 275 64.68 1.67 22.96
CA VAL A 275 65.31 1.84 21.65
C VAL A 275 64.22 1.71 20.57
N PRO A 276 63.26 2.65 20.51
CA PRO A 276 62.17 2.53 19.57
C PRO A 276 62.63 2.88 18.13
N PRO A 277 61.98 2.31 17.10
CA PRO A 277 62.10 2.81 15.74
C PRO A 277 61.52 4.23 15.64
N PRO A 278 61.77 4.96 14.54
CA PRO A 278 61.23 6.31 14.32
C PRO A 278 59.70 6.40 14.41
N HIS A 279 58.99 5.33 14.02
CA HIS A 279 57.54 5.19 14.14
C HIS A 279 57.17 3.81 14.69
N THR A 280 56.23 3.76 15.64
CA THR A 280 55.73 2.52 16.23
C THR A 280 54.56 1.96 15.43
N GLY A 281 54.27 0.66 15.55
CA GLY A 281 53.13 0.04 14.87
C GLY A 281 51.79 0.71 15.21
N ILE A 282 51.56 1.01 16.49
CA ILE A 282 50.38 1.79 16.93
C ILE A 282 50.35 3.16 16.26
N GLY A 283 51.48 3.85 16.13
CA GLY A 283 51.56 5.14 15.45
C GLY A 283 51.22 5.06 13.96
N ILE A 284 51.59 3.97 13.29
CA ILE A 284 51.24 3.74 11.88
C ILE A 284 49.74 3.50 11.73
N VAL A 285 49.13 2.63 12.56
CA VAL A 285 47.68 2.39 12.55
C VAL A 285 46.90 3.66 12.89
N ALA A 286 47.40 4.46 13.84
CA ALA A 286 46.80 5.75 14.16
C ALA A 286 46.86 6.74 12.98
N GLU A 287 47.96 6.78 12.22
CA GLU A 287 48.03 7.56 10.97
C GLU A 287 47.00 7.05 9.96
N ILE A 288 46.86 5.73 9.78
CA ILE A 288 45.84 5.17 8.87
C ILE A 288 44.43 5.61 9.25
N ILE A 289 44.05 5.45 10.52
CA ILE A 289 42.72 5.86 11.01
C ILE A 289 42.51 7.37 10.78
N TYR A 290 43.51 8.18 11.13
CA TYR A 290 43.48 9.62 10.91
C TYR A 290 43.31 10.01 9.44
N GLU A 291 43.98 9.31 8.51
CA GLU A 291 43.82 9.55 7.07
C GLU A 291 42.43 9.13 6.56
N LEU A 292 41.89 8.00 7.03
CA LEU A 292 40.54 7.54 6.68
C LEU A 292 39.46 8.56 7.11
N GLU A 293 39.68 9.29 8.21
CA GLU A 293 38.77 10.30 8.77
C GLU A 293 38.87 11.69 8.14
N ARG A 294 39.83 11.94 7.24
CA ARG A 294 40.04 13.30 6.68
C ARG A 294 40.19 13.35 5.17
N GLN A 295 40.51 12.24 4.51
CA GLN A 295 40.67 12.21 3.05
C GLN A 295 39.43 11.61 2.38
N ASP A 296 39.05 12.14 1.22
CA ASP A 296 38.01 11.56 0.35
C ASP A 296 36.70 11.27 1.11
N LEU A 297 36.20 12.24 1.89
CA LEU A 297 35.05 12.06 2.79
C LEU A 297 33.78 11.70 2.01
N PHE A 298 32.93 10.89 2.64
CA PHE A 298 31.62 10.55 2.09
C PHE A 298 30.73 11.80 2.05
N THR A 299 30.08 12.01 0.91
CA THR A 299 29.16 13.13 0.68
C THR A 299 27.72 12.66 0.74
N PRO A 300 26.80 13.46 1.30
CA PRO A 300 25.38 13.13 1.26
C PRO A 300 24.85 13.23 -0.16
N PHE A 301 23.88 12.39 -0.48
CA PHE A 301 23.28 12.33 -1.81
C PHE A 301 21.79 11.98 -1.71
N LEU A 302 20.94 12.75 -2.39
CA LEU A 302 19.49 12.63 -2.33
C LEU A 302 18.90 12.73 -3.74
N ASP A 303 18.94 11.62 -4.49
CA ASP A 303 18.31 11.52 -5.81
C ASP A 303 16.80 11.21 -5.73
N ASP A 304 16.14 11.20 -6.89
CA ASP A 304 14.70 10.90 -7.02
C ASP A 304 14.28 9.54 -6.46
N ARG A 305 15.23 8.59 -6.36
CA ARG A 305 14.96 7.22 -5.87
C ARG A 305 15.13 7.10 -4.36
N HIS A 306 15.71 8.10 -3.70
CA HIS A 306 15.99 8.05 -2.27
C HIS A 306 14.69 8.21 -1.46
N PRO A 307 14.32 7.26 -0.59
CA PRO A 307 13.05 7.31 0.14
C PRO A 307 12.83 8.60 0.96
N SER A 308 13.89 9.12 1.59
CA SER A 308 13.82 10.38 2.34
C SER A 308 13.37 11.57 1.48
N ARG A 309 13.60 11.57 0.17
CA ARG A 309 13.19 12.66 -0.73
C ARG A 309 11.67 12.77 -0.79
N LYS A 310 10.98 11.65 -0.91
CA LYS A 310 9.52 11.58 -0.89
C LYS A 310 8.95 12.11 0.42
N THR A 311 9.60 11.81 1.55
CA THR A 311 9.22 12.39 2.84
C THR A 311 9.36 13.91 2.85
N LEU A 312 10.43 14.48 2.27
CA LEU A 312 10.58 15.93 2.14
C LEU A 312 9.53 16.56 1.22
N GLU A 313 9.21 15.92 0.10
CA GLU A 313 8.16 16.33 -0.83
C GLU A 313 6.79 16.36 -0.15
N CYS A 314 6.45 15.30 0.60
CA CYS A 314 5.24 15.26 1.41
C CYS A 314 5.21 16.38 2.46
N GLN A 315 6.35 16.71 3.08
CA GLN A 315 6.43 17.82 4.03
C GLN A 315 6.22 19.18 3.39
N VAL A 316 6.81 19.42 2.21
CA VAL A 316 6.56 20.64 1.42
C VAL A 316 5.08 20.76 1.05
N ARG A 317 4.41 19.64 0.75
CA ARG A 317 3.00 19.64 0.37
C ARG A 317 2.04 19.87 1.54
N HIS A 318 2.24 19.15 2.64
CA HIS A 318 1.26 19.04 3.72
C HIS A 318 1.63 19.90 4.94
N SER A 319 2.89 20.30 5.08
CA SER A 319 3.39 21.13 6.18
C SER A 319 4.32 22.27 5.70
N PRO A 320 3.93 23.09 4.70
CA PRO A 320 4.81 24.09 4.08
C PRO A 320 5.35 25.14 5.06
N ASP A 321 4.59 25.46 6.12
CA ASP A 321 4.99 26.46 7.13
C ASP A 321 5.99 25.91 8.16
N TYR A 322 6.22 24.60 8.18
CA TYR A 322 7.10 23.90 9.12
C TYR A 322 8.37 23.32 8.49
N VAL A 323 8.59 23.62 7.21
CA VAL A 323 9.81 23.23 6.48
C VAL A 323 10.62 24.46 6.08
N GLU A 324 11.84 24.21 5.64
CA GLU A 324 12.74 25.26 5.17
C GLU A 324 12.16 25.96 3.92
N PRO A 325 12.13 27.31 3.87
CA PRO A 325 11.54 28.04 2.73
C PRO A 325 12.18 27.74 1.37
N TRP A 326 13.44 27.29 1.37
CA TRP A 326 14.19 26.93 0.17
C TRP A 326 13.94 25.49 -0.29
N LEU A 327 13.29 24.65 0.52
CA LEU A 327 13.22 23.21 0.29
C LEU A 327 12.46 22.85 -0.99
N ALA A 328 11.35 23.54 -1.28
CA ALA A 328 10.55 23.29 -2.47
C ALA A 328 11.35 23.54 -3.76
N ASP A 329 12.04 24.69 -3.84
CA ASP A 329 12.86 25.06 -5.00
C ASP A 329 14.09 24.14 -5.13
N ALA A 330 14.66 23.71 -3.99
CA ALA A 330 15.79 22.78 -3.99
C ALA A 330 15.39 21.36 -4.42
N LEU A 331 14.19 20.87 -4.04
CA LEU A 331 13.66 19.60 -4.51
C LEU A 331 13.37 19.62 -6.02
N ALA A 332 12.99 20.77 -6.57
CA ALA A 332 12.79 20.98 -8.01
C ALA A 332 14.09 20.93 -8.85
N SER A 333 15.26 20.98 -8.20
CA SER A 333 16.56 21.00 -8.85
C SER A 333 17.15 19.60 -9.01
N ASP A 334 17.91 19.39 -10.09
CA ASP A 334 18.71 18.18 -10.33
C ASP A 334 20.06 18.19 -9.57
N ASP A 335 20.32 19.20 -8.72
CA ASP A 335 21.53 19.26 -7.88
C ASP A 335 21.34 18.48 -6.56
N TYR A 336 21.35 17.15 -6.68
CA TYR A 336 21.11 16.22 -5.58
C TYR A 336 22.12 16.32 -4.43
N VAL A 337 23.38 16.68 -4.72
CA VAL A 337 24.43 16.79 -3.70
C VAL A 337 24.21 18.07 -2.88
N SER A 338 24.00 19.22 -3.53
CA SER A 338 23.76 20.47 -2.82
C SER A 338 22.47 20.43 -2.01
N LEU A 339 21.41 19.82 -2.55
CA LEU A 339 20.16 19.58 -1.82
C LEU A 339 20.41 18.73 -0.57
N ALA A 340 21.09 17.58 -0.73
CA ALA A 340 21.36 16.67 0.39
C ALA A 340 22.22 17.35 1.47
N GLU A 341 23.23 18.12 1.08
CA GLU A 341 24.09 18.86 2.01
C GLU A 341 23.32 19.98 2.73
N ALA A 342 22.43 20.70 2.04
CA ALA A 342 21.58 21.72 2.65
C ALA A 342 20.62 21.11 3.68
N VAL A 343 19.97 19.98 3.36
CA VAL A 343 19.07 19.25 4.26
C VAL A 343 19.82 18.67 5.46
N ALA A 344 20.97 18.05 5.23
CA ALA A 344 21.82 17.52 6.29
C ALA A 344 22.28 18.62 7.25
N SER A 345 22.65 19.79 6.72
CA SER A 345 23.08 20.94 7.51
C SER A 345 21.93 21.59 8.28
N SER A 346 20.72 21.65 7.73
CA SER A 346 19.57 22.25 8.40
C SER A 346 18.96 21.35 9.47
N ARG A 347 18.98 20.02 9.27
CA ARG A 347 18.28 19.05 10.13
C ARG A 347 19.21 18.22 11.03
N GLY A 348 20.52 18.38 10.89
CA GLY A 348 21.53 17.81 11.77
C GLY A 348 21.94 16.36 11.43
N GLU A 349 22.83 15.83 12.26
CA GLU A 349 23.56 14.58 11.99
C GLU A 349 22.67 13.36 11.83
N GLN A 350 21.55 13.28 12.57
CA GLN A 350 20.62 12.15 12.44
C GLN A 350 20.04 12.03 11.02
N ILE A 351 19.79 13.16 10.35
CA ILE A 351 19.34 13.17 8.95
C ILE A 351 20.54 13.03 8.00
N ARG A 352 21.68 13.66 8.32
CA ARG A 352 22.89 13.53 7.49
C ARG A 352 23.24 12.06 7.21
N TYR A 353 23.23 11.22 8.24
CA TYR A 353 23.63 9.81 8.10
C TYR A 353 22.57 8.90 7.49
N THR A 354 21.36 9.38 7.18
CA THR A 354 20.46 8.66 6.26
C THR A 354 20.87 8.87 4.80
N LEU A 355 21.52 10.00 4.48
CA LEU A 355 21.88 10.42 3.12
C LEU A 355 23.33 10.08 2.73
N GLN A 356 24.20 9.78 3.71
CA GLN A 356 25.63 9.53 3.48
C GLN A 356 26.15 8.29 4.21
N THR A 357 27.23 7.69 3.71
CA THR A 357 27.91 6.60 4.41
C THR A 357 28.54 7.12 5.70
N SER A 358 28.31 6.43 6.81
CA SER A 358 28.99 6.72 8.08
C SER A 358 30.22 5.83 8.21
N GLN A 359 31.20 6.28 8.98
CA GLN A 359 32.36 5.48 9.36
C GLN A 359 32.68 5.73 10.84
N ALA A 360 33.12 4.69 11.55
CA ALA A 360 33.55 4.78 12.95
C ALA A 360 34.66 3.77 13.22
N ALA A 361 35.76 4.21 13.84
CA ALA A 361 36.82 3.31 14.30
C ALA A 361 36.51 2.85 15.73
N ASP A 362 35.93 1.66 15.86
CA ASP A 362 35.31 1.22 17.11
C ASP A 362 36.26 0.40 17.98
N LEU A 363 37.11 -0.42 17.36
CA LEU A 363 38.02 -1.34 18.07
C LEU A 363 39.46 -1.09 17.67
N ILE A 364 40.35 -1.00 18.66
CA ILE A 364 41.80 -1.01 18.45
C ILE A 364 42.46 -1.91 19.50
N GLN A 365 43.32 -2.83 19.05
CA GLN A 365 44.03 -3.77 19.91
C GLN A 365 45.52 -3.75 19.59
N GLY A 366 46.34 -3.75 20.64
CA GLY A 366 47.80 -3.80 20.51
C GLY A 366 48.50 -3.44 21.81
N GLY A 367 49.62 -4.12 22.07
CA GLY A 367 50.44 -3.92 23.27
C GLY A 367 49.98 -4.80 24.43
N VAL A 368 50.95 -5.34 25.17
CA VAL A 368 50.70 -6.18 26.36
C VAL A 368 51.30 -5.55 27.62
N LYS A 369 52.41 -4.81 27.46
CA LYS A 369 53.16 -4.20 28.57
C LYS A 369 53.82 -2.90 28.12
N THR A 370 53.93 -1.95 29.04
CA THR A 370 54.44 -0.59 28.77
C THR A 370 55.87 -0.49 28.21
N ASN A 371 56.70 -1.52 28.40
CA ASN A 371 58.11 -1.51 27.97
C ASN A 371 58.42 -2.44 26.78
N ALA A 372 57.40 -2.97 26.11
CA ALA A 372 57.54 -3.80 24.92
C ALA A 372 56.71 -3.22 23.77
N LEU A 373 57.33 -3.06 22.61
CA LEU A 373 56.66 -2.63 21.39
C LEU A 373 55.82 -3.81 20.83
N PRO A 374 54.54 -3.59 20.50
CA PRO A 374 53.69 -4.66 19.96
C PRO A 374 54.12 -5.09 18.56
N GLU A 375 54.04 -6.39 18.34
CA GLU A 375 54.32 -7.02 17.04
C GLU A 375 53.07 -7.09 16.15
N LYS A 376 51.90 -7.23 16.76
CA LYS A 376 50.61 -7.28 16.08
C LYS A 376 49.70 -6.19 16.63
N ILE A 377 49.14 -5.38 15.73
CA ILE A 377 48.19 -4.32 16.02
C ILE A 377 47.00 -4.52 15.08
N SER A 378 45.78 -4.49 15.61
CA SER A 378 44.58 -4.52 14.80
C SER A 378 43.67 -3.34 15.11
N ALA A 379 42.93 -2.89 14.09
CA ALA A 379 41.86 -1.92 14.25
C ALA A 379 40.67 -2.32 13.38
N THR A 380 39.44 -2.08 13.85
CA THR A 380 38.22 -2.33 13.08
C THR A 380 37.50 -1.01 12.85
N VAL A 381 37.16 -0.75 11.59
CA VAL A 381 36.38 0.43 11.19
C VAL A 381 35.05 -0.05 10.63
N ASN A 382 33.97 0.31 11.30
CA ASN A 382 32.60 0.04 10.87
C ASN A 382 32.16 1.08 9.84
N TYR A 383 31.46 0.63 8.81
CA TYR A 383 30.83 1.50 7.83
C TYR A 383 29.36 1.13 7.63
N ARG A 384 28.45 2.11 7.78
CA ARG A 384 27.06 1.97 7.31
C ARG A 384 26.94 2.61 5.94
N VAL A 385 26.83 1.78 4.92
CA VAL A 385 26.92 2.14 3.49
C VAL A 385 25.62 2.78 3.00
N ALA A 386 25.69 3.99 2.45
CA ALA A 386 24.53 4.69 1.89
C ALA A 386 23.96 3.96 0.66
N LEU A 387 22.69 4.23 0.36
CA LEU A 387 21.94 3.56 -0.73
C LEU A 387 22.54 3.73 -2.12
N HIS A 388 23.25 4.84 -2.36
CA HIS A 388 23.90 5.15 -3.63
C HIS A 388 25.33 4.58 -3.74
N GLN A 389 25.82 3.89 -2.71
CA GLN A 389 27.16 3.29 -2.65
C GLN A 389 27.08 1.77 -2.41
N THR A 390 28.21 1.09 -2.57
CA THR A 390 28.32 -0.35 -2.30
C THR A 390 29.48 -0.64 -1.35
N PRO A 391 29.48 -1.77 -0.63
CA PRO A 391 30.63 -2.16 0.17
C PRO A 391 31.93 -2.21 -0.64
N GLU A 392 31.86 -2.56 -1.92
CA GLU A 392 33.03 -2.55 -2.80
C GLU A 392 33.59 -1.14 -3.01
N THR A 393 32.75 -0.12 -3.18
CA THR A 393 33.23 1.27 -3.27
C THR A 393 33.94 1.73 -1.99
N VAL A 394 33.48 1.27 -0.82
CA VAL A 394 34.12 1.55 0.47
C VAL A 394 35.47 0.84 0.58
N LYS A 395 35.56 -0.43 0.18
CA LYS A 395 36.82 -1.18 0.11
C LYS A 395 37.86 -0.50 -0.79
N GLN A 396 37.45 -0.08 -1.98
CA GLN A 396 38.34 0.61 -2.93
C GLN A 396 38.83 1.96 -2.39
N ARG A 397 37.95 2.71 -1.71
CA ARG A 397 38.34 3.94 -1.00
C ARG A 397 39.39 3.67 0.07
N ALA A 398 39.18 2.66 0.91
CA ALA A 398 40.13 2.29 1.96
C ALA A 398 41.50 1.92 1.37
N ILE A 399 41.53 1.10 0.32
CA ILE A 399 42.76 0.74 -0.41
C ILE A 399 43.47 2.00 -0.92
N LYS A 400 42.75 2.92 -1.56
CA LYS A 400 43.31 4.16 -2.13
C LYS A 400 43.97 5.05 -1.06
N ILE A 401 43.37 5.16 0.11
CA ILE A 401 43.90 5.98 1.22
C ILE A 401 45.08 5.28 1.92
N ILE A 402 45.01 3.96 2.09
CA ILE A 402 45.97 3.19 2.90
C ILE A 402 47.23 2.83 2.11
N SER A 403 47.12 2.56 0.80
CA SER A 403 48.26 2.11 -0.02
C SER A 403 49.48 3.06 0.03
N PRO A 404 49.32 4.41 -0.05
CA PRO A 404 50.43 5.34 0.09
C PRO A 404 51.11 5.29 1.47
N ILE A 405 50.34 5.04 2.53
CA ILE A 405 50.85 4.94 3.91
C ILE A 405 51.64 3.64 4.07
N ALA A 406 51.13 2.52 3.54
CA ALA A 406 51.86 1.26 3.52
C ALA A 406 53.21 1.41 2.77
N ALA A 407 53.20 2.07 1.61
CA ALA A 407 54.41 2.37 0.85
C ALA A 407 55.39 3.30 1.61
N LYS A 408 54.89 4.34 2.28
CA LYS A 408 55.69 5.26 3.12
C LYS A 408 56.50 4.51 4.19
N TYR A 409 55.92 3.45 4.75
CA TYR A 409 56.54 2.64 5.81
C TYR A 409 57.23 1.36 5.31
N ASN A 410 57.36 1.17 4.00
CA ASN A 410 57.90 -0.05 3.38
C ASN A 410 57.19 -1.33 3.86
N LEU A 411 55.88 -1.25 4.08
CA LEU A 411 55.05 -2.40 4.44
C LEU A 411 54.63 -3.13 3.16
N SER A 412 54.69 -4.45 3.20
CA SER A 412 53.93 -5.26 2.24
C SER A 412 52.44 -5.07 2.53
N PHE A 413 51.61 -5.03 1.49
CA PHE A 413 50.20 -4.68 1.61
C PHE A 413 49.33 -5.69 0.87
N SER A 414 48.36 -6.27 1.58
CA SER A 414 47.30 -7.10 1.01
C SER A 414 45.93 -6.55 1.40
N ALA A 415 44.96 -6.71 0.51
CA ALA A 415 43.61 -6.22 0.75
C ALA A 415 42.58 -7.17 0.16
N PHE A 416 41.69 -7.68 1.01
CA PHE A 416 40.50 -8.47 0.67
C PHE A 416 40.78 -9.69 -0.22
N SER A 417 41.98 -10.27 -0.17
CA SER A 417 42.32 -11.49 -0.92
C SER A 417 41.82 -12.74 -0.20
N SER A 418 41.26 -13.68 -0.95
CA SER A 418 40.79 -14.99 -0.45
C SER A 418 41.89 -16.02 -0.19
N LEU A 419 43.15 -15.66 -0.45
CA LEU A 419 44.30 -16.50 -0.17
C LEU A 419 44.75 -16.22 1.26
N GLU A 420 44.75 -17.26 2.11
CA GLU A 420 45.43 -17.22 3.40
C GLU A 420 46.89 -16.83 3.18
N ILE A 421 47.22 -15.55 3.41
CA ILE A 421 48.60 -15.12 3.48
C ILE A 421 49.08 -15.60 4.85
N SER A 422 50.13 -16.41 4.86
CA SER A 422 50.74 -16.92 6.08
C SER A 422 51.03 -15.75 7.02
N SER A 423 50.46 -15.80 8.23
CA SER A 423 50.52 -14.79 9.29
C SER A 423 51.93 -14.46 9.84
N ASP A 424 52.98 -14.95 9.19
CA ASP A 424 54.38 -14.85 9.61
C ASP A 424 55.19 -13.81 8.79
N GLU A 425 54.56 -13.07 7.87
CA GLU A 425 55.25 -11.97 7.19
C GLU A 425 55.42 -10.76 8.13
N SER A 426 56.66 -10.57 8.61
CA SER A 426 57.04 -9.35 9.32
C SER A 426 56.99 -8.13 8.39
N ASN A 427 56.48 -6.99 8.88
CA ASN A 427 56.26 -5.75 8.12
C ASN A 427 55.20 -5.91 7.02
N HIS A 428 54.04 -6.43 7.41
CA HIS A 428 52.87 -6.64 6.56
C HIS A 428 51.65 -5.91 7.12
N LEU A 429 50.89 -5.26 6.25
CA LEU A 429 49.58 -4.69 6.53
C LEU A 429 48.53 -5.41 5.69
N GLU A 430 47.55 -5.99 6.36
CA GLU A 430 46.45 -6.73 5.75
C GLU A 430 45.12 -6.02 6.02
N LEU A 431 44.26 -5.93 5.00
CA LEU A 431 42.85 -5.55 5.15
C LEU A 431 41.95 -6.76 4.90
N THR A 432 41.11 -7.09 5.87
CA THR A 432 40.06 -8.10 5.76
C THR A 432 38.70 -7.52 6.15
N THR A 433 37.66 -8.34 6.05
CA THR A 433 36.33 -8.00 6.59
C THR A 433 35.99 -8.93 7.75
N LEU A 434 35.33 -8.41 8.79
CA LEU A 434 34.95 -9.21 9.96
C LEU A 434 33.87 -10.26 9.63
N GLY A 435 33.08 -9.99 8.58
CA GLY A 435 32.08 -10.91 8.05
C GLY A 435 31.77 -10.63 6.57
N GLU A 436 30.70 -11.23 6.07
CA GLU A 436 30.20 -10.93 4.72
C GLU A 436 29.65 -9.50 4.67
N PRO A 437 30.13 -8.66 3.73
CA PRO A 437 29.59 -7.31 3.58
C PRO A 437 28.12 -7.34 3.16
N LEU A 438 27.31 -6.52 3.82
CA LEU A 438 25.90 -6.35 3.51
C LEU A 438 25.73 -5.18 2.54
N VAL A 439 25.13 -5.45 1.38
CA VAL A 439 24.74 -4.40 0.43
C VAL A 439 23.51 -3.65 0.95
N PRO A 440 23.29 -2.37 0.55
CA PRO A 440 22.06 -1.68 0.86
C PRO A 440 20.83 -2.46 0.41
N ALA A 441 19.76 -2.43 1.21
CA ALA A 441 18.54 -3.16 0.90
C ALA A 441 17.85 -2.60 -0.35
N PRO A 442 17.20 -3.46 -1.16
CA PRO A 442 16.31 -3.00 -2.22
C PRO A 442 15.23 -2.07 -1.67
N ILE A 443 14.91 -1.03 -2.43
CA ILE A 443 13.87 -0.06 -2.05
C ILE A 443 12.49 -0.65 -2.34
N SER A 444 11.65 -0.72 -1.31
CA SER A 444 10.27 -1.18 -1.46
C SER A 444 9.40 -0.14 -2.17
N PRO A 445 8.41 -0.56 -2.98
CA PRO A 445 7.49 0.36 -3.63
C PRO A 445 6.70 1.19 -2.62
N THR A 446 6.55 2.48 -2.91
CA THR A 446 5.78 3.44 -2.08
C THR A 446 4.80 4.29 -2.88
N ASP A 447 4.59 4.01 -4.15
CA ASP A 447 3.73 4.84 -5.00
C ASP A 447 2.26 4.43 -4.86
N VAL A 448 1.43 5.38 -4.42
CA VAL A 448 0.00 5.18 -4.17
C VAL A 448 -0.78 4.97 -5.49
N ALA A 449 -0.29 5.51 -6.60
CA ALA A 449 -0.96 5.37 -7.89
C ALA A 449 -0.71 4.01 -8.55
N THR A 450 0.47 3.41 -8.31
CA THR A 450 0.92 2.24 -9.04
C THR A 450 1.05 0.97 -8.20
N ASP A 451 1.16 1.08 -6.87
CA ASP A 451 1.35 -0.07 -5.98
C ASP A 451 0.17 -0.27 -5.02
N ALA A 452 -0.62 -1.33 -5.27
CA ALA A 452 -1.81 -1.63 -4.48
C ALA A 452 -1.48 -2.03 -3.03
N VAL A 453 -0.33 -2.66 -2.78
CA VAL A 453 0.10 -3.11 -1.44
C VAL A 453 0.42 -1.90 -0.57
N TRP A 454 1.22 -0.97 -1.10
CA TRP A 454 1.52 0.29 -0.43
C TRP A 454 0.28 1.14 -0.22
N THR A 455 -0.59 1.26 -1.21
CA THR A 455 -1.84 2.03 -1.10
C THR A 455 -2.72 1.49 0.01
N TYR A 456 -2.88 0.17 0.07
CA TYR A 456 -3.67 -0.47 1.11
C TYR A 456 -3.01 -0.29 2.49
N PHE A 457 -1.71 -0.59 2.62
CA PHE A 457 -0.96 -0.40 3.86
C PHE A 457 -1.03 1.05 4.37
N SER A 458 -0.89 2.02 3.47
CA SER A 458 -1.01 3.44 3.77
C SER A 458 -2.42 3.81 4.19
N GLY A 459 -3.44 3.28 3.49
CA GLY A 459 -4.85 3.51 3.81
C GLY A 459 -5.25 2.97 5.18
N VAL A 460 -4.78 1.77 5.55
CA VAL A 460 -4.96 1.19 6.91
C VAL A 460 -4.24 2.02 7.95
N THR A 461 -2.99 2.39 7.70
CA THR A 461 -2.18 3.24 8.59
C THR A 461 -2.92 4.55 8.89
N ARG A 462 -3.49 5.19 7.86
CA ARG A 462 -4.30 6.39 8.04
C ARG A 462 -5.57 6.12 8.84
N SER A 463 -6.32 5.08 8.50
CA SER A 463 -7.55 4.74 9.23
C SER A 463 -7.31 4.49 10.71
N VAL A 464 -6.21 3.84 11.08
CA VAL A 464 -5.83 3.57 12.47
C VAL A 464 -5.37 4.86 13.16
N PHE A 465 -4.30 5.48 12.66
CA PHE A 465 -3.67 6.58 13.40
C PHE A 465 -4.44 7.91 13.33
N GLU A 466 -5.36 8.11 12.37
CA GLU A 466 -6.28 9.26 12.43
C GLU A 466 -7.43 9.04 13.43
N SER A 467 -7.66 7.80 13.86
CA SER A 467 -8.77 7.41 14.74
C SER A 467 -8.36 7.16 16.20
N VAL A 468 -7.07 6.96 16.49
CA VAL A 468 -6.61 6.80 17.88
C VAL A 468 -6.79 8.11 18.67
N PRO A 469 -7.23 8.06 19.95
CA PRO A 469 -7.53 9.25 20.73
C PRO A 469 -6.38 10.26 20.81
N SER A 470 -5.15 9.77 20.86
CA SER A 470 -3.91 10.54 20.96
C SER A 470 -3.57 11.37 19.72
N LEU A 471 -4.10 11.00 18.54
CA LEU A 471 -3.85 11.66 17.25
C LEU A 471 -5.16 12.08 16.55
N SER A 472 -6.29 11.98 17.26
CA SER A 472 -7.61 12.34 16.75
C SER A 472 -7.61 13.77 16.21
N GLY A 473 -8.13 13.93 14.99
CA GLY A 473 -8.21 15.22 14.29
C GLY A 473 -6.94 15.60 13.50
N LYS A 474 -5.86 14.82 13.59
CA LYS A 474 -4.67 15.00 12.77
C LYS A 474 -4.78 14.26 11.44
N THR A 475 -4.07 14.75 10.44
CA THR A 475 -3.93 14.07 9.13
C THR A 475 -2.69 13.19 9.15
N VAL A 476 -2.83 11.92 8.78
CA VAL A 476 -1.69 10.99 8.70
C VAL A 476 -1.20 10.90 7.25
N VAL A 477 0.10 11.11 7.06
CA VAL A 477 0.81 11.04 5.78
C VAL A 477 1.80 9.89 5.82
N VAL A 478 1.67 8.93 4.92
CA VAL A 478 2.53 7.75 4.85
C VAL A 478 3.46 7.87 3.65
N SER A 479 4.76 7.98 3.88
CA SER A 479 5.76 8.19 2.80
C SER A 479 6.87 7.14 2.79
N GLY A 480 7.18 6.57 3.96
CA GLY A 480 8.34 5.70 4.16
C GLY A 480 9.67 6.46 4.22
N ASP A 481 10.67 5.85 4.85
CA ASP A 481 12.02 6.43 4.94
C ASP A 481 13.10 5.32 4.96
N VAL A 482 14.37 5.72 5.09
CA VAL A 482 15.53 4.83 5.14
C VAL A 482 15.95 4.60 6.58
N MET A 483 16.21 3.35 6.92
CA MET A 483 16.82 2.97 8.20
C MET A 483 18.34 2.95 8.10
N THR A 484 18.99 3.43 9.16
CA THR A 484 20.46 3.37 9.31
C THR A 484 20.94 2.02 9.83
N GLY A 485 20.11 1.35 10.64
CA GLY A 485 20.31 -0.03 11.10
C GLY A 485 19.85 -1.05 10.06
N ASN A 486 20.13 -2.31 10.36
CA ASN A 486 19.69 -3.47 9.59
C ASN A 486 18.86 -4.36 10.49
N THR A 487 17.92 -5.07 9.88
CA THR A 487 17.02 -6.04 10.51
C THR A 487 17.17 -7.41 9.84
N ASP A 488 16.46 -8.40 10.36
CA ASP A 488 16.37 -9.75 9.79
C ASP A 488 15.80 -9.78 8.36
N THR A 489 15.13 -8.71 7.91
CA THR A 489 14.66 -8.55 6.51
C THR A 489 15.72 -8.82 5.45
N ARG A 490 17.02 -8.67 5.77
CA ARG A 490 18.13 -9.01 4.86
C ARG A 490 18.07 -10.43 4.31
N PHE A 491 17.47 -11.35 5.07
CA PHE A 491 17.30 -12.75 4.67
C PHE A 491 16.05 -13.00 3.83
N TYR A 492 15.13 -12.03 3.79
CA TYR A 492 13.79 -12.19 3.22
C TYR A 492 13.58 -11.46 1.88
N TRP A 493 14.60 -10.74 1.35
CA TRP A 493 14.51 -10.00 0.08
C TRP A 493 14.07 -10.85 -1.13
N ASN A 494 14.32 -12.16 -1.11
CA ASN A 494 13.87 -13.08 -2.16
C ASN A 494 12.37 -13.42 -2.09
N LEU A 495 11.72 -13.22 -0.94
CA LEU A 495 10.34 -13.66 -0.71
C LEU A 495 9.30 -12.63 -1.17
N SER A 496 9.61 -11.33 -1.10
CA SER A 496 8.75 -10.26 -1.59
C SER A 496 9.56 -9.02 -1.94
N ARG A 497 9.03 -8.19 -2.85
CA ARG A 497 9.51 -6.83 -3.08
C ARG A 497 8.88 -5.81 -2.13
N ASN A 498 7.78 -6.16 -1.47
CA ASN A 498 7.04 -5.27 -0.57
C ASN A 498 7.46 -5.58 0.87
N ILE A 499 8.54 -4.95 1.32
CA ILE A 499 9.13 -5.18 2.65
C ILE A 499 9.12 -3.86 3.42
N TYR A 500 8.23 -3.75 4.41
CA TYR A 500 8.14 -2.57 5.26
C TYR A 500 8.63 -2.91 6.66
N ARG A 501 9.42 -2.03 7.26
CA ARG A 501 10.04 -2.20 8.58
C ARG A 501 9.46 -1.17 9.51
N TRP A 502 8.60 -1.55 10.43
CA TRP A 502 7.93 -0.58 11.26
C TRP A 502 7.48 -1.11 12.62
N SER A 503 8.11 -0.55 13.66
CA SER A 503 7.63 -0.51 15.03
C SER A 503 6.94 0.85 15.24
N PRO A 504 5.65 1.00 14.91
CA PRO A 504 4.97 2.28 14.85
C PRO A 504 4.88 2.91 16.23
N SER A 505 5.76 3.86 16.49
CA SER A 505 5.85 4.53 17.79
C SER A 505 6.03 6.02 17.61
N ARG A 506 5.40 6.81 18.49
CA ARG A 506 5.65 8.25 18.54
C ARG A 506 7.05 8.53 19.07
N VAL A 507 7.58 9.70 18.71
CA VAL A 507 8.81 10.25 19.32
C VAL A 507 8.69 10.23 20.85
N GLY A 508 9.67 9.63 21.54
CA GLY A 508 9.68 9.47 23.00
C GLY A 508 8.85 8.29 23.53
N GLY A 509 8.26 7.48 22.63
CA GLY A 509 7.54 6.24 22.96
C GLY A 509 8.49 5.18 23.53
N PRO A 510 9.30 4.52 22.70
CA PRO A 510 10.44 3.72 23.15
C PRO A 510 11.64 4.61 23.50
N LEU A 511 12.40 4.22 24.51
CA LEU A 511 13.64 4.88 24.91
C LEU A 511 14.72 3.85 25.23
N ASN A 512 15.98 4.25 25.03
CA ASN A 512 17.15 3.51 25.50
C ASN A 512 17.31 2.09 24.94
N ILE A 513 16.91 1.86 23.68
CA ILE A 513 17.24 0.62 22.96
C ILE A 513 18.75 0.38 23.03
N HIS A 514 19.14 -0.87 23.30
CA HIS A 514 20.53 -1.34 23.47
C HIS A 514 21.33 -0.73 24.64
N THR A 515 20.72 0.09 25.49
CA THR A 515 21.41 0.70 26.64
C THR A 515 20.64 0.52 27.95
N VAL A 516 21.18 1.07 29.02
CA VAL A 516 20.62 1.06 30.38
C VAL A 516 19.25 1.72 30.38
N ASP A 517 18.32 1.19 31.18
CA ASP A 517 17.00 1.75 31.37
C ASP A 517 16.15 1.74 30.09
N GLU A 518 16.26 0.69 29.27
CA GLU A 518 15.35 0.44 28.15
C GLU A 518 13.89 0.38 28.63
N ASN A 519 13.02 1.12 27.96
CA ASN A 519 11.61 1.21 28.34
C ASN A 519 10.69 1.66 27.19
N ILE A 520 9.41 1.31 27.28
CA ILE A 520 8.38 1.72 26.31
C ILE A 520 7.15 2.29 27.03
N ASN A 521 6.59 3.39 26.52
CA ASN A 521 5.27 3.84 26.94
C ASN A 521 4.21 2.83 26.44
N ILE A 522 3.33 2.37 27.34
CA ILE A 522 2.38 1.31 26.97
C ILE A 522 1.37 1.74 25.90
N ASP A 523 1.03 3.03 25.82
CA ASP A 523 0.08 3.54 24.84
C ASP A 523 0.59 3.34 23.41
N VAL A 524 1.89 3.52 23.17
CA VAL A 524 2.45 3.29 21.82
C VAL A 524 2.50 1.81 21.45
N HIS A 525 2.62 0.91 22.42
CA HIS A 525 2.52 -0.53 22.19
C HIS A 525 1.08 -0.93 21.79
N LEU A 526 0.07 -0.36 22.46
CA LEU A 526 -1.35 -0.59 22.14
C LEU A 526 -1.74 -0.01 20.78
N GLU A 527 -1.22 1.18 20.44
CA GLU A 527 -1.42 1.80 19.13
C GLU A 527 -0.77 0.99 18.00
N ALA A 528 0.40 0.40 18.25
CA ALA A 528 1.04 -0.52 17.30
C ALA A 528 0.19 -1.76 17.05
N MET A 529 -0.40 -2.34 18.08
CA MET A 529 -1.33 -3.46 17.93
C MET A 529 -2.56 -3.09 17.09
N ALA A 530 -3.09 -1.87 17.26
CA ALA A 530 -4.21 -1.40 16.44
C ALA A 530 -3.82 -1.32 14.95
N LEU A 531 -2.56 -0.98 14.63
CA LEU A 531 -2.06 -1.07 13.28
C LEU A 531 -1.96 -2.53 12.81
N TYR A 532 -1.35 -3.42 13.58
CA TYR A 532 -1.15 -4.82 13.18
C TYR A 532 -2.47 -5.56 12.92
N TYR A 533 -3.53 -5.18 13.62
CA TYR A 533 -4.87 -5.75 13.47
C TYR A 533 -5.38 -5.66 12.02
N GLY A 534 -5.31 -4.47 11.39
CA GLY A 534 -5.86 -4.27 10.05
C GLY A 534 -5.23 -5.16 8.97
N PRO A 535 -3.89 -5.20 8.80
CA PRO A 535 -3.23 -6.09 7.84
C PRO A 535 -3.44 -7.57 8.15
N VAL A 536 -3.53 -7.99 9.42
CA VAL A 536 -3.81 -9.40 9.76
C VAL A 536 -5.26 -9.76 9.42
N GLU A 537 -6.21 -8.90 9.75
CA GLU A 537 -7.65 -9.09 9.53
C GLU A 537 -8.02 -9.05 8.04
N THR A 538 -7.57 -8.01 7.35
CA THR A 538 -8.28 -7.48 6.17
C THR A 538 -7.43 -7.41 4.90
N PHE A 539 -6.26 -8.07 4.82
CA PHE A 539 -5.47 -8.03 3.58
C PHE A 539 -6.10 -8.87 2.44
N ILE A 540 -7.28 -8.47 1.99
CA ILE A 540 -7.96 -8.92 0.78
C ILE A 540 -7.64 -7.85 -0.26
N ILE A 541 -6.50 -7.95 -0.95
CA ILE A 541 -6.34 -7.17 -2.17
C ILE A 541 -7.39 -7.67 -3.16
N GLY A 542 -8.38 -6.81 -3.39
CA GLY A 542 -9.41 -6.96 -4.40
C GLY A 542 -8.80 -6.92 -5.79
N ALA A 543 -8.29 -8.06 -6.24
CA ALA A 543 -7.99 -8.29 -7.66
C ALA A 543 -9.25 -8.68 -8.46
N ALA A 544 -10.45 -8.63 -7.87
CA ALA A 544 -11.65 -9.19 -8.50
C ALA A 544 -12.71 -8.17 -8.97
N LEU A 545 -12.64 -6.89 -8.60
CA LEU A 545 -13.77 -5.96 -8.85
C LEU A 545 -13.46 -4.65 -9.58
N SER A 546 -12.23 -4.40 -10.03
CA SER A 546 -11.88 -3.20 -10.82
C SER A 546 -11.20 -3.48 -12.17
N ALA A 547 -10.94 -4.73 -12.52
CA ALA A 547 -10.50 -5.10 -13.86
C ALA A 547 -11.73 -5.45 -14.71
N THR A 548 -12.50 -4.44 -15.16
CA THR A 548 -13.22 -4.62 -16.42
C THR A 548 -12.16 -4.87 -17.49
N SER A 549 -12.41 -5.79 -18.44
CA SER A 549 -11.42 -6.05 -19.49
C SER A 549 -11.11 -4.77 -20.25
N LEU A 550 -12.07 -3.85 -20.30
CA LEU A 550 -11.96 -2.49 -20.81
C LEU A 550 -10.99 -1.61 -19.99
N GLY A 551 -11.10 -1.62 -18.65
CA GLY A 551 -10.22 -0.86 -17.75
C GLY A 551 -8.77 -1.31 -17.85
N THR A 552 -8.54 -2.62 -17.87
CA THR A 552 -7.20 -3.17 -18.10
C THR A 552 -6.70 -2.87 -19.51
N THR A 553 -7.56 -2.93 -20.53
CA THR A 553 -7.16 -2.64 -21.92
C THR A 553 -6.78 -1.18 -22.10
N PHE A 554 -7.52 -0.22 -21.51
CA PHE A 554 -7.15 1.19 -21.57
C PHE A 554 -5.87 1.49 -20.80
N VAL A 555 -5.64 0.85 -19.65
CA VAL A 555 -4.37 1.00 -18.91
C VAL A 555 -3.20 0.42 -19.70
N VAL A 556 -3.36 -0.73 -20.36
CA VAL A 556 -2.33 -1.35 -21.21
C VAL A 556 -2.07 -0.49 -22.46
N ILE A 557 -3.10 0.02 -23.12
CA ILE A 557 -2.97 0.93 -24.27
C ILE A 557 -2.25 2.23 -23.86
N ALA A 558 -2.58 2.78 -22.68
CA ALA A 558 -1.96 4.00 -22.16
C ALA A 558 -0.51 3.79 -21.67
N SER A 559 -0.16 2.57 -21.22
CA SER A 559 1.18 2.27 -20.68
C SER A 559 2.15 1.70 -21.71
N ALA A 560 1.67 1.21 -22.86
CA ALA A 560 2.52 0.55 -23.86
C ALA A 560 3.40 1.51 -24.70
N SER A 561 3.08 2.81 -24.79
CA SER A 561 3.98 3.79 -25.42
C SER A 561 3.65 5.23 -24.99
N SER A 562 4.65 5.98 -24.54
CA SER A 562 4.54 7.42 -24.27
C SER A 562 4.62 8.28 -25.53
N GLU A 563 5.00 7.71 -26.67
CA GLU A 563 5.24 8.43 -27.93
C GLU A 563 4.13 8.24 -28.97
N VAL A 564 3.32 7.18 -28.87
CA VAL A 564 2.25 6.86 -29.83
C VAL A 564 0.95 6.54 -29.08
N ASP A 565 -0.10 7.31 -29.35
CA ASP A 565 -1.45 7.02 -28.85
C ASP A 565 -2.01 5.79 -29.57
N LEU A 566 -1.80 4.62 -28.97
CA LEU A 566 -2.24 3.34 -29.50
C LEU A 566 -3.78 3.25 -29.64
N SER A 567 -4.54 4.08 -28.93
CA SER A 567 -6.02 4.12 -29.04
C SER A 567 -6.52 4.56 -30.43
N GLN A 568 -5.68 5.28 -31.18
CA GLN A 568 -5.96 5.77 -32.53
C GLN A 568 -5.57 4.78 -33.64
N THR A 569 -4.97 3.64 -33.28
CA THR A 569 -4.51 2.64 -34.25
C THR A 569 -5.58 1.59 -34.55
N GLN A 570 -5.47 0.91 -35.69
CA GLN A 570 -6.36 -0.21 -36.03
C GLN A 570 -6.29 -1.34 -34.98
N VAL A 571 -5.11 -1.53 -34.38
CA VAL A 571 -4.87 -2.51 -33.32
C VAL A 571 -5.52 -2.08 -32.02
N GLY A 572 -5.38 -0.81 -31.60
CA GLY A 572 -6.09 -0.28 -30.42
C GLY A 572 -7.61 -0.35 -30.56
N SER A 573 -8.14 -0.06 -31.76
CA SER A 573 -9.56 -0.23 -32.04
C SER A 573 -10.02 -1.69 -31.93
N ALA A 574 -9.21 -2.65 -32.40
CA ALA A 574 -9.50 -4.08 -32.26
C ALA A 574 -9.45 -4.56 -30.80
N LEU A 575 -8.46 -4.10 -30.01
CA LEU A 575 -8.31 -4.43 -28.59
C LEU A 575 -9.44 -3.88 -27.75
N VAL A 576 -9.79 -2.59 -27.92
CA VAL A 576 -10.95 -1.98 -27.24
C VAL A 576 -12.24 -2.69 -27.64
N SER A 577 -12.40 -3.06 -28.91
CA SER A 577 -13.59 -3.80 -29.37
C SER A 577 -13.68 -5.20 -28.75
N ALA A 578 -12.56 -5.92 -28.63
CA ALA A 578 -12.51 -7.23 -27.98
C ALA A 578 -12.86 -7.14 -26.49
N ALA A 579 -12.33 -6.13 -25.79
CA ALA A 579 -12.62 -5.87 -24.39
C ALA A 579 -14.10 -5.50 -24.14
N VAL A 580 -14.67 -4.64 -25.00
CA VAL A 580 -16.11 -4.33 -24.94
C VAL A 580 -16.94 -5.60 -25.11
N ILE A 581 -16.58 -6.49 -26.05
CA ILE A 581 -17.32 -7.74 -26.28
C ILE A 581 -17.23 -8.67 -25.06
N ASP A 582 -16.08 -8.77 -24.40
CA ASP A 582 -15.92 -9.57 -23.17
C ASP A 582 -16.81 -9.06 -22.03
N ASP A 583 -16.84 -7.74 -21.83
CA ASP A 583 -17.68 -7.11 -20.80
C ASP A 583 -19.17 -7.26 -21.13
N VAL A 584 -19.56 -7.20 -22.41
CA VAL A 584 -20.94 -7.45 -22.86
C VAL A 584 -21.36 -8.89 -22.59
N VAL A 585 -20.50 -9.87 -22.90
CA VAL A 585 -20.76 -11.28 -22.60
C VAL A 585 -20.91 -11.47 -21.10
N GLY A 586 -20.02 -10.88 -20.30
CA GLY A 586 -20.10 -10.90 -18.83
C GLY A 586 -21.43 -10.34 -18.28
N LEU A 587 -21.90 -9.22 -18.82
CA LEU A 587 -23.18 -8.60 -18.43
C LEU A 587 -24.39 -9.43 -18.85
N VAL A 588 -24.38 -10.05 -20.03
CA VAL A 588 -25.44 -10.96 -20.48
C VAL A 588 -25.48 -12.21 -19.60
N MET A 589 -24.32 -12.77 -19.24
CA MET A 589 -24.23 -13.92 -18.34
C MET A 589 -24.73 -13.59 -16.93
N SER A 590 -24.41 -12.40 -16.40
CA SER A 590 -24.95 -11.92 -15.12
C SER A 590 -26.48 -11.86 -15.12
N SER A 591 -27.09 -11.36 -16.20
CA SER A 591 -28.55 -11.35 -16.36
C SER A 591 -29.15 -12.76 -16.40
N VAL A 592 -28.49 -13.70 -17.11
CA VAL A 592 -28.94 -15.10 -17.18
C VAL A 592 -28.85 -15.78 -15.82
N ILE A 593 -27.78 -15.53 -15.05
CA ILE A 593 -27.61 -16.04 -13.67
C ILE A 593 -28.73 -15.49 -12.75
N GLY A 594 -29.03 -14.19 -12.84
CA GLY A 594 -30.10 -13.56 -12.07
C GLY A 594 -31.50 -14.14 -12.36
N ASP A 595 -31.74 -14.60 -13.59
CA ASP A 595 -33.00 -15.24 -13.96
C ASP A 595 -33.04 -16.74 -13.61
N LEU A 596 -31.90 -17.43 -13.60
CA LEU A 596 -31.79 -18.81 -13.09
C LEU A 596 -32.08 -18.89 -11.58
N GLY A 597 -31.65 -17.89 -10.80
CA GLY A 597 -31.94 -17.80 -9.37
C GLY A 597 -33.45 -17.76 -9.04
N LYS A 598 -34.28 -17.21 -9.93
CA LYS A 598 -35.74 -17.13 -9.76
C LYS A 598 -36.47 -18.45 -10.03
N VAL A 599 -35.84 -19.39 -10.72
CA VAL A 599 -36.45 -20.70 -11.09
C VAL A 599 -36.40 -21.71 -9.94
N SER A 600 -35.54 -21.50 -8.94
CA SER A 600 -35.50 -22.31 -7.70
C SER A 600 -36.81 -22.25 -6.88
N GLY A 601 -37.75 -21.34 -7.23
CA GLY A 601 -39.04 -21.13 -6.57
C GLY A 601 -40.26 -21.82 -7.20
N GLY A 602 -40.08 -22.89 -8.00
CA GLY A 602 -41.19 -23.83 -8.31
C GLY A 602 -42.14 -23.48 -9.46
N GLY A 603 -41.68 -22.82 -10.52
CA GLY A 603 -42.47 -22.62 -11.75
C GLY A 603 -42.04 -23.54 -12.90
N HIS A 604 -42.97 -24.26 -13.54
CA HIS A 604 -42.72 -24.93 -14.83
C HIS A 604 -42.54 -23.86 -15.93
N VAL A 605 -41.30 -23.42 -16.14
CA VAL A 605 -40.91 -22.53 -17.25
C VAL A 605 -39.94 -23.27 -18.15
N ASN A 606 -40.11 -23.12 -19.46
CA ASN A 606 -39.28 -23.80 -20.46
C ASN A 606 -37.86 -23.22 -20.44
N LEU A 607 -36.96 -23.88 -19.70
CA LEU A 607 -35.61 -23.39 -19.35
C LEU A 607 -34.80 -22.96 -20.59
N GLY A 608 -34.93 -23.70 -21.70
CA GLY A 608 -34.26 -23.38 -22.96
C GLY A 608 -34.74 -22.07 -23.61
N TRP A 609 -36.02 -21.68 -23.43
CA TRP A 609 -36.52 -20.39 -23.94
C TRP A 609 -36.20 -19.23 -23.01
N LEU A 610 -36.14 -19.48 -21.69
CA LEU A 610 -35.75 -18.48 -20.69
C LEU A 610 -34.28 -18.05 -20.88
N ILE A 611 -33.39 -19.00 -21.13
CA ILE A 611 -31.97 -18.76 -21.40
C ILE A 611 -31.75 -18.29 -22.85
N GLY A 612 -32.44 -18.91 -23.81
CA GLY A 612 -32.24 -18.64 -25.23
C GLY A 612 -32.74 -17.27 -25.67
N ARG A 613 -33.81 -16.74 -25.06
CA ARG A 613 -34.42 -15.47 -25.51
C ARG A 613 -33.50 -14.25 -25.35
N PRO A 614 -32.85 -13.99 -24.19
CA PRO A 614 -31.90 -12.88 -24.06
C PRO A 614 -30.68 -13.02 -24.98
N ILE A 615 -30.15 -14.23 -25.13
CA ILE A 615 -28.97 -14.48 -25.97
C ILE A 615 -29.29 -14.22 -27.45
N VAL A 616 -30.37 -14.81 -27.96
CA VAL A 616 -30.79 -14.63 -29.37
C VAL A 616 -31.18 -13.17 -29.64
N ALA A 617 -31.88 -12.52 -28.70
CA ALA A 617 -32.21 -11.11 -28.83
C ALA A 617 -30.97 -10.21 -28.84
N SER A 618 -29.96 -10.50 -28.01
CA SER A 618 -28.71 -9.72 -27.96
C SER A 618 -27.91 -9.86 -29.27
N ILE A 619 -27.78 -11.08 -29.79
CA ILE A 619 -27.13 -11.34 -31.08
C ILE A 619 -27.90 -10.66 -32.23
N ALA A 620 -29.23 -10.77 -32.23
CA ALA A 620 -30.06 -10.12 -33.23
C ALA A 620 -29.93 -8.60 -33.19
N MET A 621 -29.92 -7.99 -31.99
CA MET A 621 -29.69 -6.56 -31.82
C MET A 621 -28.29 -6.14 -32.31
N ALA A 622 -27.24 -6.90 -31.98
CA ALA A 622 -25.88 -6.61 -32.43
C ALA A 622 -25.73 -6.63 -33.96
N ILE A 623 -26.40 -7.56 -34.65
CA ILE A 623 -26.32 -7.70 -36.11
C ILE A 623 -27.26 -6.73 -36.83
N LEU A 624 -28.50 -6.57 -36.34
CA LEU A 624 -29.51 -5.75 -37.00
C LEU A 624 -29.22 -4.25 -36.83
N THR A 625 -28.66 -3.83 -35.70
CA THR A 625 -28.33 -2.42 -35.43
C THR A 625 -27.48 -1.80 -36.54
N PRO A 626 -26.30 -2.32 -36.91
CA PRO A 626 -25.48 -1.73 -37.97
C PRO A 626 -26.16 -1.79 -39.36
N ILE A 627 -26.91 -2.85 -39.66
CA ILE A 627 -27.63 -3.00 -40.95
C ILE A 627 -28.74 -1.94 -41.07
N VAL A 628 -29.59 -1.83 -40.03
CA VAL A 628 -30.68 -0.86 -39.97
C VAL A 628 -30.13 0.56 -39.98
N THR A 629 -29.04 0.82 -39.25
CA THR A 629 -28.39 2.15 -39.24
C THR A 629 -27.90 2.51 -40.64
N LYS A 630 -27.08 1.65 -41.25
CA LYS A 630 -26.38 1.96 -42.50
C LYS A 630 -27.32 2.01 -43.71
N TRP A 631 -28.27 1.09 -43.81
CA TRP A 631 -29.09 0.91 -45.02
C TRP A 631 -30.55 1.35 -44.84
N GLY A 632 -31.03 1.54 -43.61
CA GLY A 632 -32.39 2.02 -43.33
C GLY A 632 -32.42 3.47 -42.87
N PHE A 633 -31.90 3.74 -41.68
CA PHE A 633 -32.06 5.00 -40.99
C PHE A 633 -31.14 6.10 -41.52
N ALA A 634 -29.87 5.83 -41.80
CA ALA A 634 -28.93 6.82 -42.35
C ALA A 634 -29.40 7.46 -43.68
N PRO A 635 -29.84 6.70 -44.72
CA PRO A 635 -30.32 7.32 -45.96
C PRO A 635 -31.65 8.09 -45.77
N PHE A 636 -32.51 7.65 -44.85
CA PHE A 636 -33.73 8.37 -44.48
C PHE A 636 -33.41 9.69 -43.76
N PHE A 637 -32.50 9.63 -42.78
CA PHE A 637 -32.05 10.77 -41.99
C PHE A 637 -31.44 11.85 -42.89
N ARG A 638 -30.53 11.47 -43.80
CA ARG A 638 -29.92 12.38 -44.78
C ARG A 638 -30.89 13.02 -45.76
N ARG A 639 -31.95 12.30 -46.13
CA ARG A 639 -32.89 12.75 -47.16
C ARG A 639 -33.99 13.67 -46.61
N PHE A 640 -34.45 13.43 -45.38
CA PHE A 640 -35.64 14.10 -44.84
C PHE A 640 -35.39 14.88 -43.54
N ILE A 641 -34.45 14.42 -42.71
CA ILE A 641 -34.28 14.92 -41.33
C ILE A 641 -33.13 15.93 -41.24
N GLU A 642 -31.98 15.64 -41.88
CA GLU A 642 -30.73 16.41 -41.79
C GLU A 642 -30.92 17.91 -42.05
N TYR A 643 -31.70 18.28 -43.09
CA TYR A 643 -31.95 19.68 -43.43
C TYR A 643 -32.70 20.46 -42.34
N HIS A 644 -33.63 19.82 -41.64
CA HIS A 644 -34.36 20.43 -40.53
C HIS A 644 -33.55 20.36 -39.22
N PHE A 645 -32.72 19.33 -39.07
CA PHE A 645 -31.88 19.08 -37.91
C PHE A 645 -30.71 20.06 -37.78
N ALA A 646 -30.06 20.38 -38.91
CA ALA A 646 -28.93 21.32 -38.97
C ALA A 646 -29.27 22.74 -38.50
N ARG A 647 -30.57 23.11 -38.46
CA ARG A 647 -31.02 24.43 -38.05
C ARG A 647 -30.91 24.68 -36.54
N PHE A 648 -30.96 23.63 -35.72
CA PHE A 648 -30.95 23.74 -34.25
C PHE A 648 -29.74 23.08 -33.59
N ASP A 649 -28.72 22.74 -34.40
CA ASP A 649 -27.35 22.45 -33.95
C ASP A 649 -27.30 21.42 -32.79
N HIS A 650 -26.68 21.75 -31.66
CA HIS A 650 -26.59 20.90 -30.47
C HIS A 650 -27.94 20.45 -29.88
N ILE A 651 -29.00 21.26 -29.97
CA ILE A 651 -30.30 20.94 -29.36
C ILE A 651 -30.96 19.77 -30.09
N SER A 652 -30.91 19.78 -31.42
CA SER A 652 -31.36 18.66 -32.24
C SER A 652 -30.62 17.36 -31.89
N ASN A 653 -29.29 17.47 -31.68
CA ASN A 653 -28.44 16.33 -31.35
C ASN A 653 -28.82 15.69 -30.01
N ILE A 654 -29.02 16.48 -28.95
CA ILE A 654 -29.43 15.98 -27.62
C ILE A 654 -30.80 15.29 -27.69
N ILE A 655 -31.75 15.86 -28.43
CA ILE A 655 -33.09 15.28 -28.59
C ILE A 655 -33.00 13.91 -29.27
N LEU A 656 -32.20 13.80 -30.34
CA LEU A 656 -32.02 12.53 -31.04
C LEU A 656 -31.29 11.50 -30.20
N MET A 657 -30.23 11.90 -29.48
CA MET A 657 -29.51 11.04 -28.54
C MET A 657 -30.46 10.46 -27.48
N SER A 658 -31.32 11.32 -26.91
CA SER A 658 -32.29 10.91 -25.89
C SER A 658 -33.35 9.94 -26.44
N LEU A 659 -33.84 10.17 -27.67
CA LEU A 659 -34.82 9.31 -28.32
C LEU A 659 -34.23 7.95 -28.68
N VAL A 660 -33.02 7.91 -29.26
CA VAL A 660 -32.34 6.68 -29.62
C VAL A 660 -32.00 5.87 -28.37
N LEU A 661 -31.45 6.50 -27.34
CA LEU A 661 -31.17 5.85 -26.05
C LEU A 661 -32.44 5.26 -25.43
N SER A 662 -33.53 6.03 -25.38
CA SER A 662 -34.81 5.56 -24.82
C SER A 662 -35.38 4.37 -25.61
N ALA A 663 -35.28 4.39 -26.94
CA ALA A 663 -35.75 3.29 -27.78
C ALA A 663 -34.96 2.01 -27.52
N PHE A 664 -33.63 2.08 -27.50
CA PHE A 664 -32.77 0.93 -27.26
C PHE A 664 -32.88 0.38 -25.84
N ILE A 665 -33.00 1.24 -24.83
CA ILE A 665 -33.27 0.81 -23.44
C ILE A 665 -34.62 0.09 -23.36
N SER A 666 -35.66 0.62 -24.03
CA SER A 666 -36.99 0.00 -24.04
C SER A 666 -36.99 -1.37 -24.73
N ILE A 667 -36.26 -1.49 -25.86
CA ILE A 667 -36.08 -2.77 -26.56
C ILE A 667 -35.32 -3.76 -25.68
N ALA A 668 -34.26 -3.31 -25.00
CA ALA A 668 -33.46 -4.16 -24.12
C ALA A 668 -34.28 -4.67 -22.94
N ALA A 669 -35.01 -3.77 -22.27
CA ALA A 669 -35.91 -4.11 -21.17
C ALA A 669 -37.03 -5.07 -21.61
N PHE A 670 -37.61 -4.90 -22.80
CA PHE A 670 -38.67 -5.78 -23.32
C PHE A 670 -38.16 -7.17 -23.70
N THR A 671 -36.97 -7.25 -24.29
CA THR A 671 -36.37 -8.51 -24.74
C THR A 671 -35.71 -9.31 -23.61
N GLY A 672 -35.55 -8.69 -22.43
CA GLY A 672 -34.85 -9.28 -21.29
C GLY A 672 -33.34 -9.29 -21.48
N THR A 673 -32.80 -8.36 -22.27
CA THR A 673 -31.36 -8.17 -22.46
C THR A 673 -30.83 -7.07 -21.55
N SER A 674 -29.50 -6.96 -21.41
CA SER A 674 -28.91 -5.96 -20.53
C SER A 674 -29.23 -4.53 -20.99
N ILE A 675 -29.76 -3.71 -20.08
CA ILE A 675 -30.06 -2.28 -20.32
C ILE A 675 -28.77 -1.52 -20.70
N LEU A 676 -27.64 -1.90 -20.08
CA LEU A 676 -26.31 -1.35 -20.40
C LEU A 676 -25.89 -1.69 -21.84
N PHE A 677 -26.16 -2.93 -22.27
CA PHE A 677 -25.89 -3.33 -23.65
C PHE A 677 -26.77 -2.58 -24.67
N GLY A 678 -28.05 -2.35 -24.33
CA GLY A 678 -28.93 -1.48 -25.11
C GLY A 678 -28.39 -0.04 -25.23
N ALA A 679 -27.93 0.54 -24.12
CA ALA A 679 -27.32 1.88 -24.11
C ALA A 679 -26.04 1.95 -24.96
N PHE A 680 -25.19 0.91 -24.92
CA PHE A 680 -24.01 0.82 -25.78
C PHE A 680 -24.37 0.81 -27.27
N LEU A 681 -25.34 -0.03 -27.68
CA LEU A 681 -25.80 -0.08 -29.07
C LEU A 681 -26.44 1.23 -29.54
N ALA A 682 -27.09 1.97 -28.64
CA ALA A 682 -27.61 3.31 -28.92
C ALA A 682 -26.48 4.29 -29.26
N GLY A 683 -25.39 4.28 -28.49
CA GLY A 683 -24.20 5.07 -28.78
C GLY A 683 -23.58 4.70 -30.13
N SER A 684 -23.40 3.40 -30.39
CA SER A 684 -22.91 2.91 -31.68
C SER A 684 -23.79 3.35 -32.85
N PHE A 685 -25.13 3.24 -32.72
CA PHE A 685 -26.09 3.69 -33.72
C PHE A 685 -25.92 5.17 -34.08
N LEU A 686 -25.69 6.02 -33.08
CA LEU A 686 -25.52 7.47 -33.26
C LEU A 686 -24.17 7.82 -33.93
N THR A 687 -23.10 7.11 -33.57
CA THR A 687 -21.77 7.31 -34.17
C THR A 687 -21.76 6.98 -35.67
N TYR A 688 -22.60 6.03 -36.11
CA TYR A 688 -22.73 5.64 -37.51
C TYR A 688 -23.74 6.46 -38.34
N LEU A 689 -24.15 7.65 -37.88
CA LEU A 689 -24.97 8.60 -38.65
C LEU A 689 -24.12 9.77 -39.17
N PRO A 690 -23.48 9.68 -40.36
CA PRO A 690 -22.59 10.73 -40.83
C PRO A 690 -23.38 11.85 -41.52
N SER A 691 -23.07 13.11 -41.18
CA SER A 691 -23.53 14.31 -41.89
C SER A 691 -22.74 14.54 -43.19
N LYS A 692 -23.28 15.35 -44.09
CA LYS A 692 -22.92 15.45 -45.51
C LYS A 692 -21.52 15.94 -45.92
N HIS A 693 -20.55 16.11 -45.04
CA HIS A 693 -19.18 16.46 -45.46
C HIS A 693 -18.36 15.19 -45.70
N ALA A 694 -18.24 14.83 -46.98
CA ALA A 694 -17.76 13.54 -47.48
C ALA A 694 -16.22 13.45 -47.67
N GLU A 695 -15.43 14.33 -47.06
CA GLU A 695 -13.96 14.33 -47.25
C GLU A 695 -13.28 14.39 -45.87
N GLY A 696 -13.03 13.22 -45.27
CA GLY A 696 -12.24 13.05 -44.04
C GLY A 696 -12.57 11.77 -43.28
N PRO A 697 -11.59 10.98 -42.82
CA PRO A 697 -11.86 9.78 -42.02
C PRO A 697 -12.39 10.20 -40.65
N PHE A 698 -13.62 9.80 -40.33
CA PHE A 698 -14.21 10.01 -39.01
C PHE A 698 -13.59 9.05 -37.99
N VAL A 699 -12.42 9.41 -37.47
CA VAL A 699 -11.87 8.91 -36.20
C VAL A 699 -11.26 10.11 -35.50
N VAL A 700 -11.94 10.55 -34.43
CA VAL A 700 -11.53 11.51 -33.39
C VAL A 700 -11.11 12.91 -33.87
N MET A 701 -11.91 13.93 -33.52
CA MET A 701 -11.42 15.30 -33.40
C MET A 701 -11.64 15.74 -31.95
N SER A 702 -10.58 16.23 -31.33
CA SER A 702 -10.58 16.72 -29.95
C SER A 702 -11.44 17.99 -29.82
N ARG A 703 -11.81 18.32 -28.58
CA ARG A 703 -12.51 19.56 -28.20
C ARG A 703 -11.93 20.82 -28.84
N GLU A 704 -10.62 20.88 -29.04
CA GLU A 704 -9.90 22.05 -29.55
C GLU A 704 -10.04 22.27 -31.06
N GLU A 705 -10.30 21.23 -31.83
CA GLU A 705 -10.47 21.31 -33.29
C GLU A 705 -11.90 21.68 -33.70
N GLY A 706 -12.90 21.19 -32.96
CA GLY A 706 -14.31 21.53 -33.17
C GLY A 706 -14.65 23.00 -32.93
N GLU A 707 -13.89 23.68 -32.07
CA GLU A 707 -14.05 25.12 -31.80
C GLU A 707 -13.40 26.01 -32.87
N ARG A 708 -12.49 25.48 -33.71
CA ARG A 708 -11.75 26.27 -34.72
C ARG A 708 -12.44 26.40 -36.07
N GLU A 709 -13.35 25.49 -36.41
CA GLU A 709 -14.03 25.47 -37.72
C GLU A 709 -15.54 25.73 -37.58
N ALA A 710 -15.92 27.00 -37.54
CA ALA A 710 -17.30 27.46 -37.38
C ALA A 710 -18.29 27.06 -38.50
N ASP A 711 -17.78 26.47 -39.59
CA ASP A 711 -18.54 26.15 -40.80
C ASP A 711 -19.08 24.70 -40.83
N LYS A 712 -18.76 23.89 -39.80
CA LYS A 712 -19.16 22.47 -39.72
C LYS A 712 -20.20 22.22 -38.63
N SER A 713 -21.16 21.33 -38.93
CA SER A 713 -22.17 20.88 -37.95
C SER A 713 -21.52 20.03 -36.84
N PRO A 714 -21.87 20.24 -35.56
CA PRO A 714 -21.27 19.56 -34.42
C PRO A 714 -21.66 18.09 -34.40
N THR A 715 -20.69 17.23 -34.07
CA THR A 715 -20.91 15.80 -33.89
C THR A 715 -21.69 15.50 -32.61
N PHE A 716 -22.26 14.29 -32.52
CA PHE A 716 -22.89 13.81 -31.29
C PHE A 716 -21.89 13.74 -30.13
N VAL A 717 -20.64 13.35 -30.40
CA VAL A 717 -19.55 13.31 -29.41
C VAL A 717 -19.25 14.70 -28.87
N HIS A 718 -19.06 15.69 -29.77
CA HIS A 718 -18.84 17.08 -29.35
C HIS A 718 -20.02 17.66 -28.55
N THR A 719 -21.24 17.28 -28.90
CA THR A 719 -22.44 17.68 -28.14
C THR A 719 -22.49 17.04 -26.75
N PHE A 720 -22.08 15.77 -26.63
CA PHE A 720 -21.95 15.08 -25.34
C PHE A 720 -20.88 15.73 -24.47
N GLU A 721 -19.69 15.98 -25.00
CA GLU A 721 -18.60 16.65 -24.27
C GLU A 721 -19.00 18.04 -23.78
N ARG A 722 -19.71 18.81 -24.61
CA ARG A 722 -20.10 20.17 -24.26
C ARG A 722 -21.17 20.26 -23.18
N TYR A 723 -22.16 19.35 -23.19
CA TYR A 723 -23.36 19.48 -22.36
C TYR A 723 -23.57 18.36 -21.34
N LEU A 724 -23.02 17.17 -21.57
CA LEU A 724 -23.26 15.99 -20.75
C LEU A 724 -22.02 15.57 -19.96
N LEU A 725 -20.80 15.85 -20.43
CA LEU A 725 -19.57 15.49 -19.72
C LEU A 725 -19.45 16.19 -18.36
N GLY A 726 -19.67 17.50 -18.31
CA GLY A 726 -19.69 18.22 -17.03
C GLY A 726 -20.73 17.64 -16.05
N PRO A 727 -22.02 17.53 -16.41
CA PRO A 727 -22.99 16.84 -15.57
C PRO A 727 -22.63 15.39 -15.23
N GLN A 728 -22.00 14.65 -16.14
CA GLN A 728 -21.54 13.30 -15.87
C GLN A 728 -20.49 13.30 -14.75
N GLU A 729 -19.40 14.07 -14.90
CA GLU A 729 -18.29 14.15 -13.95
C GLU A 729 -18.72 14.74 -12.60
N TYR A 730 -19.48 15.84 -12.61
CA TYR A 730 -19.76 16.61 -11.39
C TYR A 730 -21.08 16.23 -10.71
N LEU A 731 -22.00 15.53 -11.40
CA LEU A 731 -23.30 15.16 -10.85
C LEU A 731 -23.52 13.64 -10.91
N MET A 732 -23.37 13.00 -12.07
CA MET A 732 -23.76 11.59 -12.25
C MET A 732 -22.75 10.61 -11.65
N GLU A 733 -21.45 10.87 -11.74
CA GLU A 733 -20.39 10.04 -11.16
C GLU A 733 -20.49 10.00 -9.63
N PRO A 734 -20.55 11.14 -8.90
CA PRO A 734 -20.82 11.13 -7.46
C PRO A 734 -22.13 10.44 -7.08
N LEU A 735 -23.19 10.64 -7.87
CA LEU A 735 -24.49 9.99 -7.63
C LEU A 735 -24.48 8.49 -7.91
N PHE A 736 -23.68 8.02 -8.87
CA PHE A 736 -23.52 6.60 -9.18
C PHE A 736 -22.87 5.86 -8.00
N PHE A 737 -21.83 6.45 -7.40
CA PHE A 737 -21.21 5.92 -6.19
C PHE A 737 -22.14 6.01 -4.96
N CYS A 738 -22.92 7.09 -4.83
CA CYS A 738 -23.94 7.21 -3.78
C CYS A 738 -25.08 6.19 -3.92
N LYS A 739 -25.49 5.83 -5.15
CA LYS A 739 -26.59 4.88 -5.40
C LYS A 739 -26.20 3.45 -5.01
N TYR A 740 -24.94 3.05 -5.21
CA TYR A 740 -24.41 1.79 -4.70
C TYR A 740 -24.48 1.72 -3.17
N TRP A 741 -24.16 2.83 -2.50
CA TRP A 741 -24.20 2.93 -1.05
C TRP A 741 -25.65 2.85 -0.52
N LEU A 742 -26.58 3.56 -1.16
CA LEU A 742 -27.98 3.61 -0.74
C LEU A 742 -28.75 2.29 -1.00
N CYS A 743 -28.39 1.54 -2.06
CA CYS A 743 -29.02 0.26 -2.37
C CYS A 743 -28.73 -0.78 -1.28
N ASN A 744 -27.49 -0.79 -0.74
CA ASN A 744 -27.13 -1.65 0.39
C ASN A 744 -27.87 -1.28 1.68
N SER A 745 -28.03 0.03 1.95
CA SER A 745 -28.77 0.49 3.14
C SER A 745 -30.28 0.20 3.08
N ILE A 746 -30.88 0.19 1.88
CA ILE A 746 -32.32 -0.11 1.71
C ILE A 746 -32.57 -1.63 1.70
N CYS A 747 -31.67 -2.44 1.13
CA CYS A 747 -31.76 -3.90 1.22
C CYS A 747 -31.69 -4.37 2.69
N ALA A 748 -30.81 -3.78 3.50
CA ALA A 748 -30.73 -4.06 4.94
C ALA A 748 -32.00 -3.64 5.73
N ALA A 749 -32.78 -2.69 5.23
CA ALA A 749 -34.01 -2.24 5.87
C ALA A 749 -35.27 -3.05 5.46
N VAL A 750 -35.17 -3.90 4.42
CA VAL A 750 -36.29 -4.69 3.90
C VAL A 750 -36.26 -6.14 4.40
N ASP A 751 -35.09 -6.66 4.79
CA ASP A 751 -34.95 -7.97 5.43
C ASP A 751 -35.18 -7.87 6.96
N GLY A 752 -36.41 -7.51 7.32
CA GLY A 752 -36.82 -7.19 8.69
C GLY A 752 -36.65 -8.33 9.69
N GLU A 753 -35.70 -8.16 10.61
CA GLU A 753 -35.70 -8.79 11.94
C GLU A 753 -34.88 -7.90 12.90
N ALA A 754 -35.51 -6.85 13.43
CA ALA A 754 -34.99 -6.15 14.61
C ALA A 754 -36.14 -5.50 15.39
N ASP A 755 -36.43 -6.08 16.56
CA ASP A 755 -37.37 -5.59 17.56
C ASP A 755 -37.11 -4.12 17.92
N LEU A 756 -38.16 -3.31 17.73
CA LEU A 756 -38.24 -1.91 18.13
C LEU A 756 -38.78 -1.81 19.55
N GLU A 757 -37.93 -1.90 20.57
CA GLU A 757 -38.21 -1.29 21.88
C GLU A 757 -36.96 -0.69 22.52
N GLY A 758 -36.94 0.65 22.59
CA GLY A 758 -36.22 1.38 23.64
C GLY A 758 -34.80 1.83 23.33
N ARG A 759 -34.65 2.92 22.55
CA ARG A 759 -33.66 3.98 22.82
C ARG A 759 -34.10 5.28 22.11
N GLY A 760 -34.12 6.36 22.89
CA GLY A 760 -34.77 7.61 22.56
C GLY A 760 -34.09 8.43 21.47
N LEU A 761 -34.94 9.08 20.69
CA LEU A 761 -34.65 10.23 19.82
C LEU A 761 -34.01 11.38 20.62
N TYR A 762 -32.81 11.84 20.23
CA TYR A 762 -32.27 13.22 20.32
C TYR A 762 -30.95 13.28 19.50
N PRO A 763 -30.51 14.45 18.95
CA PRO A 763 -30.94 14.97 17.65
C PRO A 763 -29.81 15.04 16.60
N LEU A 764 -30.21 14.94 15.32
CA LEU A 764 -29.41 15.17 14.11
C LEU A 764 -29.10 16.67 13.91
N ASP A 765 -28.23 17.27 14.72
CA ASP A 765 -27.78 18.67 14.53
C ASP A 765 -26.26 18.87 14.67
N GLY A 766 -25.46 17.80 14.66
CA GLY A 766 -24.02 17.87 14.99
C GLY A 766 -23.02 17.59 13.86
N PHE A 767 -23.42 17.53 12.58
CA PHE A 767 -22.49 17.11 11.52
C PHE A 767 -22.68 17.81 10.15
N CYS A 768 -23.05 19.09 10.18
CA CYS A 768 -23.08 19.98 9.00
C CYS A 768 -22.39 21.34 9.24
N GLU A 769 -21.60 21.50 10.31
CA GLU A 769 -20.72 22.66 10.51
C GLU A 769 -19.25 22.23 10.41
N GLY A 770 -18.78 22.06 9.17
CA GLY A 770 -17.38 21.68 8.95
C GLY A 770 -16.94 21.63 7.48
N SER A 771 -17.72 22.15 6.54
CA SER A 771 -17.28 22.36 5.15
C SER A 771 -18.15 23.40 4.45
N SER A 772 -18.34 24.55 5.11
CA SER A 772 -18.93 25.74 4.52
C SER A 772 -17.90 26.86 4.50
N GLN A 773 -17.02 26.85 3.49
CA GLN A 773 -16.44 28.11 3.00
C GLN A 773 -15.92 28.00 1.56
N ARG A 774 -16.81 27.59 0.66
CA ARG A 774 -16.96 28.01 -0.75
C ARG A 774 -17.62 26.85 -1.50
N TYR A 775 -18.95 26.79 -1.51
CA TYR A 775 -19.78 26.36 -2.65
C TYR A 775 -21.23 26.63 -2.23
N ASN A 776 -21.94 27.37 -3.09
CA ASN A 776 -23.21 28.05 -2.77
C ASN A 776 -24.34 27.10 -2.33
N TYR A 777 -25.17 27.60 -1.42
CA TYR A 777 -26.51 27.14 -0.95
C TYR A 777 -27.51 26.63 -2.02
N SER A 778 -27.15 26.66 -3.31
CA SER A 778 -27.97 26.24 -4.46
C SER A 778 -28.13 24.72 -4.57
N SER A 779 -27.07 23.95 -4.29
CA SER A 779 -27.03 22.49 -4.49
C SER A 779 -27.91 21.73 -3.49
N GLN A 780 -28.01 22.22 -2.25
CA GLN A 780 -28.79 21.58 -1.19
C GLN A 780 -30.31 21.73 -1.45
N HIS A 781 -30.75 22.91 -1.89
CA HIS A 781 -32.13 23.13 -2.32
C HIS A 781 -32.48 22.35 -3.59
N LEU A 782 -31.53 22.16 -4.52
CA LEU A 782 -31.72 21.34 -5.71
C LEU A 782 -31.96 19.87 -5.34
N LEU A 783 -31.19 19.34 -4.38
CA LEU A 783 -31.31 17.96 -3.89
C LEU A 783 -32.67 17.72 -3.19
N THR A 784 -33.13 18.66 -2.36
CA THR A 784 -34.45 18.58 -1.72
C THR A 784 -35.59 18.70 -2.75
N CYS A 785 -35.43 19.54 -3.77
CA CYS A 785 -36.38 19.67 -4.87
C CYS A 785 -36.47 18.38 -5.70
N VAL A 786 -35.33 17.74 -6.02
CA VAL A 786 -35.31 16.47 -6.76
C VAL A 786 -35.95 15.35 -5.92
N GLN A 787 -35.70 15.29 -4.62
CA GLN A 787 -36.35 14.34 -3.70
C GLN A 787 -37.87 14.52 -3.66
N LEU A 788 -38.34 15.78 -3.62
CA LEU A 788 -39.78 16.10 -3.68
C LEU A 788 -40.40 15.73 -5.02
N VAL A 789 -39.73 16.04 -6.14
CA VAL A 789 -40.23 15.74 -7.49
C VAL A 789 -40.28 14.22 -7.73
N VAL A 790 -39.25 13.47 -7.35
CA VAL A 790 -39.20 12.00 -7.50
C VAL A 790 -40.21 11.32 -6.57
N GLY A 791 -40.37 11.79 -5.33
CA GLY A 791 -41.37 11.28 -4.40
C GLY A 791 -42.81 11.51 -4.87
N ILE A 792 -43.11 12.70 -5.42
CA ILE A 792 -44.41 13.03 -6.01
C ILE A 792 -44.62 12.22 -7.30
N TRP A 793 -43.59 12.05 -8.13
CA TRP A 793 -43.66 11.29 -9.38
C TRP A 793 -43.95 9.80 -9.14
N LEU A 794 -43.32 9.18 -8.14
CA LEU A 794 -43.57 7.78 -7.76
C LEU A 794 -45.00 7.56 -7.24
N GLN A 795 -45.55 8.51 -6.47
CA GLN A 795 -46.93 8.43 -5.99
C GLN A 795 -47.96 8.68 -7.11
N ALA A 796 -47.66 9.61 -8.03
CA ALA A 796 -48.48 9.84 -9.21
C ALA A 796 -48.48 8.62 -10.14
N TRP A 797 -47.33 7.93 -10.28
CA TRP A 797 -47.21 6.72 -11.12
C TRP A 797 -47.99 5.54 -10.55
N LYS A 798 -48.05 5.38 -9.21
CA LYS A 798 -48.90 4.38 -8.53
C LYS A 798 -50.40 4.64 -8.74
N LEU A 799 -50.82 5.90 -8.86
CA LEU A 799 -52.21 6.26 -9.14
C LEU A 799 -52.59 6.07 -10.62
N VAL A 800 -51.63 6.21 -11.54
CA VAL A 800 -51.84 6.09 -13.00
C VAL A 800 -51.88 4.63 -13.46
N LEU A 801 -51.15 3.71 -12.81
CA LEU A 801 -51.08 2.30 -13.23
C LEU A 801 -52.17 1.39 -12.64
N GLY A 802 -53.07 1.90 -11.79
CA GLY A 802 -54.30 1.19 -11.44
C GLY A 802 -54.11 -0.22 -10.89
N GLU A 803 -53.11 -0.46 -10.04
CA GLU A 803 -52.99 -1.73 -9.33
C GLU A 803 -54.01 -1.79 -8.19
N LYS A 804 -54.99 -2.69 -8.32
CA LYS A 804 -55.95 -2.98 -7.25
C LYS A 804 -55.24 -3.73 -6.10
N PRO A 805 -55.47 -3.34 -4.84
CA PRO A 805 -54.90 -4.06 -3.70
C PRO A 805 -55.53 -5.45 -3.58
N GLN A 806 -54.70 -6.48 -3.56
CA GLN A 806 -55.11 -7.86 -3.33
C GLN A 806 -55.49 -8.01 -1.85
N LYS A 807 -56.79 -8.23 -1.60
CA LYS A 807 -57.35 -8.45 -0.26
C LYS A 807 -56.75 -9.72 0.37
N THR A 808 -56.02 -9.54 1.46
CA THR A 808 -55.88 -10.52 2.54
C THR A 808 -57.27 -10.96 2.99
N ARG A 809 -57.54 -12.26 2.94
CA ARG A 809 -58.79 -12.84 3.43
C ARG A 809 -58.48 -13.53 4.75
N GLU A 810 -58.66 -12.79 5.84
CA GLU A 810 -58.76 -13.37 7.18
C GLU A 810 -59.99 -14.27 7.24
N SER A 811 -59.81 -15.50 7.72
CA SER A 811 -60.88 -16.34 8.24
C SER A 811 -60.62 -16.55 9.72
N SER A 812 -61.43 -15.89 10.55
CA SER A 812 -61.60 -16.22 11.95
C SER A 812 -62.62 -17.35 12.07
N GLU A 813 -62.27 -18.44 12.75
CA GLU A 813 -63.26 -19.32 13.37
C GLU A 813 -62.65 -20.01 14.60
N GLN A 814 -63.49 -20.09 15.63
CA GLN A 814 -63.21 -20.43 17.02
C GLN A 814 -62.90 -21.92 17.20
N GLY A 815 -62.20 -22.23 18.30
CA GLY A 815 -61.71 -23.58 18.60
C GLY A 815 -62.78 -24.58 19.05
N GLN A 816 -62.37 -25.85 19.04
CA GLN A 816 -62.69 -26.92 20.00
C GLN A 816 -62.01 -28.23 19.56
N GLY A 817 -61.53 -29.02 20.53
CA GLY A 817 -61.58 -30.49 20.44
C GLY A 817 -60.36 -31.27 19.93
N GLN A 818 -59.44 -31.58 20.86
CA GLN A 818 -58.97 -32.94 21.24
C GLN A 818 -58.81 -34.10 20.21
N GLU A 819 -57.67 -34.80 20.39
CA GLU A 819 -57.39 -36.25 20.25
C GLU A 819 -56.71 -36.84 18.98
N ARG A 820 -55.46 -37.34 19.20
CA ARG A 820 -54.89 -38.70 18.91
C ARG A 820 -54.98 -39.25 17.47
N ARG A 821 -53.95 -39.80 16.79
CA ARG A 821 -52.82 -40.73 17.06
C ARG A 821 -51.91 -40.74 15.80
N LYS A 822 -50.57 -40.68 15.90
CA LYS A 822 -49.55 -41.78 15.87
C LYS A 822 -49.59 -42.79 14.70
N GLY A 823 -48.44 -42.88 13.99
CA GLY A 823 -47.89 -44.03 13.22
C GLY A 823 -48.40 -44.14 11.79
N GLU A 824 -47.63 -44.43 10.73
CA GLU A 824 -46.31 -45.03 10.59
C GLU A 824 -45.78 -44.80 9.17
N CYS A 825 -44.48 -45.08 8.97
CA CYS A 825 -43.65 -44.72 7.85
C CYS A 825 -43.42 -45.90 6.87
N SER A 826 -43.14 -45.54 5.60
CA SER A 826 -42.39 -46.26 4.55
C SER A 826 -43.08 -47.29 3.62
N PRO A 827 -42.55 -47.54 2.40
CA PRO A 827 -41.65 -46.71 1.58
C PRO A 827 -42.17 -46.45 0.14
N ALA A 828 -41.73 -45.34 -0.42
CA ALA A 828 -41.90 -44.96 -1.83
C ALA A 828 -40.96 -45.79 -2.72
N GLN A 829 -41.49 -46.30 -3.83
CA GLN A 829 -40.71 -46.73 -4.98
C GLN A 829 -40.47 -45.53 -5.90
N SER A 830 -39.23 -45.46 -6.36
CA SER A 830 -38.59 -44.47 -7.20
C SER A 830 -39.17 -44.39 -8.61
N ASP A 831 -39.48 -43.18 -9.07
CA ASP A 831 -39.32 -42.79 -10.47
C ASP A 831 -38.31 -41.63 -10.52
N HIS A 832 -37.04 -42.00 -10.67
CA HIS A 832 -35.97 -41.11 -11.09
C HIS A 832 -36.00 -41.04 -12.62
N GLN A 833 -36.43 -39.91 -13.19
CA GLN A 833 -35.93 -39.53 -14.51
C GLN A 833 -36.03 -38.02 -14.77
N ASN A 834 -34.86 -37.45 -15.10
CA ASN A 834 -34.59 -36.20 -15.82
C ASN A 834 -34.75 -34.85 -15.09
N SER A 835 -34.02 -34.64 -13.98
CA SER A 835 -33.68 -33.27 -13.53
C SER A 835 -32.17 -33.00 -13.44
N TRP A 836 -31.32 -34.01 -13.66
CA TRP A 836 -29.86 -33.90 -13.49
C TRP A 836 -29.11 -33.51 -14.77
N ASP A 837 -29.68 -33.77 -15.96
CA ASP A 837 -29.02 -33.47 -17.24
C ASP A 837 -29.04 -31.96 -17.59
N ASP A 838 -30.13 -31.24 -17.27
CA ASP A 838 -30.25 -29.82 -17.63
C ASP A 838 -29.34 -28.90 -16.79
N THR A 839 -29.09 -29.25 -15.52
CA THR A 839 -28.23 -28.46 -14.62
C THR A 839 -26.75 -28.64 -14.95
N TRP A 840 -26.35 -29.86 -15.33
CA TRP A 840 -24.99 -30.15 -15.79
C TRP A 840 -24.70 -29.48 -17.13
N LEU A 841 -25.65 -29.48 -18.07
CA LEU A 841 -25.47 -28.80 -19.35
C LEU A 841 -25.30 -27.28 -19.17
N ALA A 842 -26.09 -26.67 -18.28
CA ALA A 842 -25.99 -25.25 -17.95
C ALA A 842 -24.67 -24.91 -17.22
N ALA A 843 -24.24 -25.74 -16.28
CA ALA A 843 -22.96 -25.57 -15.58
C ALA A 843 -21.75 -25.77 -16.50
N LEU A 844 -21.84 -26.70 -17.46
CA LEU A 844 -20.78 -26.98 -18.43
C LEU A 844 -20.72 -25.88 -19.50
N LEU A 845 -21.86 -25.34 -19.96
CA LEU A 845 -21.93 -24.14 -20.81
C LEU A 845 -21.39 -22.90 -20.09
N LEU A 846 -21.72 -22.70 -18.81
CA LEU A 846 -21.22 -21.60 -17.99
C LEU A 846 -19.71 -21.73 -17.75
N GLY A 847 -19.24 -22.93 -17.39
CA GLY A 847 -17.82 -23.22 -17.18
C GLY A 847 -16.99 -23.06 -18.45
N SER A 848 -17.48 -23.53 -19.60
CA SER A 848 -16.79 -23.34 -20.88
C SER A 848 -16.81 -21.88 -21.37
N ALA A 849 -17.87 -21.11 -21.09
CA ALA A 849 -17.90 -19.68 -21.35
C ALA A 849 -16.93 -18.87 -20.46
N MET A 850 -16.77 -19.27 -19.18
CA MET A 850 -15.80 -18.66 -18.26
C MET A 850 -14.35 -18.99 -18.62
N VAL A 851 -14.08 -20.18 -19.15
CA VAL A 851 -12.76 -20.56 -19.69
C VAL A 851 -12.43 -19.75 -20.95
N ALA A 852 -13.39 -19.59 -21.87
CA ALA A 852 -13.20 -18.77 -23.07
C ALA A 852 -12.87 -17.30 -22.75
N ARG A 853 -13.41 -16.75 -21.66
CA ARG A 853 -13.07 -15.41 -21.13
C ARG A 853 -11.60 -15.29 -20.68
N GLY A 854 -11.06 -16.34 -20.05
CA GLY A 854 -9.64 -16.40 -19.67
C GLY A 854 -8.70 -16.47 -20.88
N GLU A 855 -9.09 -17.18 -21.94
CA GLU A 855 -8.30 -17.34 -23.16
C GLU A 855 -8.23 -16.04 -24.01
N ILE A 856 -9.27 -15.21 -24.02
CA ILE A 856 -9.25 -13.92 -24.73
C ILE A 856 -8.27 -12.94 -24.08
N GLY A 857 -8.19 -12.91 -22.75
CA GLY A 857 -7.20 -12.10 -22.02
C GLY A 857 -5.75 -12.54 -22.32
N LEU A 858 -5.54 -13.86 -22.44
CA LEU A 858 -4.25 -14.44 -22.85
C LEU A 858 -3.89 -14.09 -24.31
N LEU A 859 -4.85 -14.17 -25.23
CA LEU A 859 -4.68 -13.75 -26.64
C LEU A 859 -4.37 -12.25 -26.78
N ILE A 860 -5.00 -11.40 -25.97
CA ILE A 860 -4.70 -9.96 -25.92
C ILE A 860 -3.26 -9.71 -25.45
N ILE A 861 -2.81 -10.43 -24.43
CA ILE A 861 -1.43 -10.35 -23.92
C ILE A 861 -0.44 -10.88 -24.97
N GLU A 862 -0.76 -11.97 -25.65
CA GLU A 862 0.13 -12.62 -26.62
C GLU A 862 0.23 -11.84 -27.95
N ILE A 863 -0.86 -11.19 -28.38
CA ILE A 863 -0.86 -10.24 -29.51
C ILE A 863 -0.08 -8.97 -29.14
N GLY A 864 -0.27 -8.44 -27.92
CA GLY A 864 0.50 -7.31 -27.42
C GLY A 864 2.01 -7.61 -27.27
N HIS A 865 2.38 -8.84 -26.93
CA HIS A 865 3.77 -9.24 -26.75
C HIS A 865 4.51 -9.53 -28.07
N ASN A 866 3.81 -10.04 -29.10
CA ASN A 866 4.47 -10.43 -30.36
C ASN A 866 4.86 -9.26 -31.27
N GLU A 867 4.21 -8.09 -31.18
CA GLU A 867 4.53 -6.93 -32.05
C GLU A 867 5.50 -5.91 -31.42
N ILE A 868 5.90 -6.07 -30.15
CA ILE A 868 7.02 -5.28 -29.59
C ILE A 868 8.38 -5.76 -30.15
N HIS A 869 8.39 -6.89 -30.88
CA HIS A 869 9.60 -7.50 -31.47
C HIS A 869 9.62 -7.58 -33.00
N THR A 870 8.76 -6.83 -33.70
CA THR A 870 8.85 -6.57 -35.16
C THR A 870 8.69 -5.10 -35.43
#